data_AF-A0A094FK24-F1
#
_entry.id   AF-A0A094FK24-F1
#
_cell.length_a   1.000
_cell.length_b   1.000
_cell.length_c   1.000
_cell.angle_alpha   90.00
_cell.angle_beta   90.00
_cell.angle_gamma   90.00
#
_symmetry.space_group_name_H-M   'P 1'
#
loop_
_entity.id
_entity.type
_entity.pdbx_description
1 polymer ?
#
loop_
_entity_poly.entity_id
_entity_poly.type
_entity_poly.pdbx_seq_one_letter_code
_entity_poly.pdbx_strand_id
1 'polypeptide(L)'
;MAPKHNLQYPKGPQNTLNRYSDRGTYDLETIHKIVNNTHVLHVSFQPDPSDPFPAILPMIGQMGSFARPSSSISDPLDCYLHGYVSSRVMNVSRAAIAAGKPGLPVCIAASKVDGLVLSLTPNSHSYNYRSAVLFGYATPVTDAEEKVWAMEMITNSVVPQRYENTRVPPIPAEMQSTQILRVTIDSASSKVRDWIPSDSAEDMGNKEVVDKVWVGVVPVYETYGEPIPSPLNKVEKVPEYVEEFVKESNSESLAYSTAAGKKPLPVKAKIDHDEYLTAEKSISEVTIYEQRGSPGGVWNATPSLTSPSYSVPQTVPDTTPSVPQKGDAKDGEEGFWEFQSAVYDYLEANIPKPLMKYTDFEFQDDLPLFPAHVAVNEYLDAYADGIRDDIRFKTQVIDVQLHRNKTEEGEEATVWHVKSKAVGTDEEETAVFDSVVVANGHYDCAFIPNIKGVGDWHRAYPGSIIHSKNYKRPENYDGKKVVVVGAGVSGIDIANQVAPHAQYPLLLSRRAAKGSSSPLAPEKTSIEDVSEIDEFVADNRTIRFIDGRIETGVDAVIFCTGYLYSYPFLQNLEPAVVSTGNRTENLYLHMFYHEEPTLSFLSLPIRIVPFIIAEVQGALVARFLAGRFALPPVSERKEWEERHLEEKGSGKEFHFMGFPEDAHYIDQLVGMVETADGEDDGLGKKTKRWDRKALWIREISGKVVAAVRGLDPEAREKIKTLEDAGFYYEGDDV
;
A
#
# COMPACT_ATOMS: atom_id res chain seq x y z
N MET A 1 22.62 -8.25 -4.76
CA MET A 1 22.33 -9.62 -4.28
C MET A 1 20.83 -9.73 -4.18
N ALA A 2 20.20 -10.68 -4.89
CA ALA A 2 18.76 -10.90 -4.76
C ALA A 2 18.41 -11.25 -3.30
N PRO A 3 17.35 -10.69 -2.69
CA PRO A 3 16.93 -11.14 -1.38
C PRO A 3 16.45 -12.60 -1.51
N LYS A 4 17.03 -13.50 -0.71
CA LYS A 4 16.51 -14.86 -0.55
C LYS A 4 15.09 -14.70 0.02
N HIS A 5 14.06 -14.98 -0.76
CA HIS A 5 12.72 -15.13 -0.22
C HIS A 5 12.72 -16.34 0.73
N ASN A 6 12.56 -16.07 2.01
CA ASN A 6 12.35 -17.13 2.98
C ASN A 6 10.92 -17.67 2.85
N LEU A 7 10.76 -18.99 2.99
CA LEU A 7 9.46 -19.64 2.97
C LEU A 7 8.61 -19.17 4.16
N GLN A 8 7.28 -19.16 4.00
CA GLN A 8 6.33 -18.70 5.01
C GLN A 8 5.19 -19.69 5.23
N TYR A 9 4.60 -19.68 6.43
CA TYR A 9 3.37 -20.40 6.72
C TYR A 9 2.13 -19.68 6.15
N PRO A 10 1.06 -20.43 5.79
CA PRO A 10 -0.19 -19.84 5.36
C PRO A 10 -0.80 -18.90 6.40
N LYS A 11 -1.40 -17.79 5.93
CA LYS A 11 -2.20 -16.88 6.75
C LYS A 11 -3.67 -17.36 6.74
N GLY A 12 -4.30 -17.35 7.90
CA GLY A 12 -5.70 -17.72 8.08
C GLY A 12 -6.30 -17.07 9.33
N PRO A 13 -7.62 -17.17 9.53
CA PRO A 13 -8.32 -16.43 10.60
C PRO A 13 -7.75 -16.66 12.01
N GLN A 14 -7.13 -17.82 12.26
CA GLN A 14 -6.56 -18.23 13.55
C GLN A 14 -5.20 -17.57 13.86
N ASN A 15 -4.40 -17.22 12.84
CA ASN A 15 -3.04 -16.71 12.99
C ASN A 15 -2.84 -15.28 12.43
N THR A 16 -3.90 -14.62 11.95
CA THR A 16 -3.83 -13.23 11.46
C THR A 16 -3.43 -12.25 12.56
N LEU A 17 -2.37 -11.49 12.31
CA LEU A 17 -1.82 -10.48 13.23
C LEU A 17 -2.45 -9.10 12.98
N ASN A 18 -3.49 -8.74 13.74
CA ASN A 18 -4.21 -7.46 13.56
C ASN A 18 -3.60 -6.28 14.34
N ARG A 19 -3.03 -6.53 15.53
CA ARG A 19 -2.46 -5.50 16.41
C ARG A 19 -0.95 -5.64 16.50
N TYR A 20 -0.23 -4.54 16.28
CA TYR A 20 1.23 -4.50 16.18
C TYR A 20 1.74 -5.48 15.11
N SER A 21 1.20 -5.37 13.90
CA SER A 21 1.56 -6.20 12.75
C SER A 21 3.01 -5.98 12.32
N ASP A 22 3.59 -4.82 12.63
CA ASP A 22 5.00 -4.46 12.49
C ASP A 22 5.95 -5.40 13.24
N ARG A 23 5.46 -6.06 14.29
CA ARG A 23 6.20 -7.08 15.08
C ARG A 23 6.06 -8.49 14.50
N GLY A 24 5.19 -8.66 13.51
CA GLY A 24 4.67 -9.94 13.06
C GLY A 24 5.39 -10.52 11.85
N THR A 25 5.64 -11.83 11.86
CA THR A 25 6.08 -12.54 10.64
C THR A 25 5.53 -13.96 10.57
N TYR A 26 5.40 -14.47 9.35
CA TYR A 26 4.98 -15.83 9.01
C TYR A 26 6.16 -16.68 8.51
N ASP A 27 7.38 -16.12 8.55
CA ASP A 27 8.65 -16.73 8.14
C ASP A 27 8.95 -18.04 8.87
N LEU A 28 9.18 -19.12 8.09
CA LEU A 28 9.46 -20.46 8.62
C LEU A 28 10.70 -20.46 9.51
N GLU A 29 11.79 -19.86 9.05
CA GLU A 29 13.06 -19.86 9.76
C GLU A 29 12.93 -19.20 11.15
N THR A 30 12.27 -18.05 11.21
CA THR A 30 12.02 -17.31 12.46
C THR A 30 11.16 -18.13 13.41
N ILE A 31 10.06 -18.70 12.92
CA ILE A 31 9.15 -19.52 13.74
C ILE A 31 9.87 -20.76 14.27
N HIS A 32 10.58 -21.50 13.41
CA HIS A 32 11.31 -22.69 13.80
C HIS A 32 12.45 -22.38 14.78
N LYS A 33 13.17 -21.27 14.59
CA LYS A 33 14.17 -20.81 15.56
C LYS A 33 13.55 -20.52 16.92
N ILE A 34 12.38 -19.89 16.98
CA ILE A 34 11.72 -19.59 18.26
C ILE A 34 11.31 -20.89 18.96
N VAL A 35 10.69 -21.83 18.23
CA VAL A 35 10.28 -23.12 18.78
C VAL A 35 11.48 -23.91 19.29
N ASN A 36 12.51 -24.09 18.45
CA ASN A 36 13.68 -24.92 18.80
C ASN A 36 14.55 -24.32 19.92
N ASN A 37 14.44 -23.01 20.19
CA ASN A 37 15.12 -22.35 21.32
C ASN A 37 14.25 -22.26 22.59
N THR A 38 13.06 -22.85 22.59
CA THR A 38 12.13 -22.84 23.72
C THR A 38 11.98 -24.25 24.30
N HIS A 39 12.52 -24.48 25.51
CA HIS A 39 12.56 -25.81 26.14
C HIS A 39 11.19 -26.41 26.45
N VAL A 40 10.19 -25.56 26.73
CA VAL A 40 8.84 -25.97 27.09
C VAL A 40 7.85 -25.35 26.14
N LEU A 41 7.22 -26.18 25.33
CA LEU A 41 6.13 -25.77 24.45
C LEU A 41 4.80 -25.94 25.19
N HIS A 42 3.92 -24.94 25.06
CA HIS A 42 2.57 -25.00 25.62
C HIS A 42 1.62 -25.55 24.56
N VAL A 43 1.24 -26.82 24.71
CA VAL A 43 0.40 -27.53 23.74
C VAL A 43 -1.05 -27.53 24.22
N SER A 44 -1.88 -26.71 23.57
CA SER A 44 -3.30 -26.58 23.80
C SER A 44 -4.11 -27.51 22.89
N PHE A 45 -5.08 -28.23 23.44
CA PHE A 45 -5.98 -29.10 22.69
C PHE A 45 -7.32 -29.28 23.41
N GLN A 46 -8.34 -29.71 22.68
CA GLN A 46 -9.65 -29.99 23.25
C GLN A 46 -9.74 -31.45 23.73
N PRO A 47 -9.78 -31.74 25.05
CA PRO A 47 -9.83 -33.12 25.53
C PRO A 47 -11.21 -33.77 25.32
N ASP A 48 -12.27 -32.97 25.38
CA ASP A 48 -13.67 -33.38 25.18
C ASP A 48 -14.40 -32.23 24.45
N PRO A 49 -15.04 -32.47 23.30
CA PRO A 49 -15.80 -31.43 22.59
C PRO A 49 -16.92 -30.77 23.39
N SER A 50 -17.39 -31.39 24.48
CA SER A 50 -18.42 -30.82 25.37
C SER A 50 -17.84 -29.90 26.46
N ASP A 51 -16.53 -29.95 26.69
CA ASP A 51 -15.85 -29.07 27.64
C ASP A 51 -15.63 -27.69 26.96
N PRO A 52 -16.12 -26.58 27.54
CA PRO A 52 -15.91 -25.26 26.98
C PRO A 52 -14.45 -24.78 27.04
N PHE A 53 -13.57 -25.46 27.79
CA PHE A 53 -12.18 -25.06 27.98
C PHE A 53 -11.20 -26.04 27.31
N PRO A 54 -10.13 -25.54 26.67
CA PRO A 54 -9.04 -26.38 26.21
C PRO A 54 -8.14 -26.80 27.38
N ALA A 55 -7.45 -27.93 27.21
CA ALA A 55 -6.36 -28.34 28.09
C ALA A 55 -5.02 -27.87 27.53
N ILE A 56 -4.11 -27.43 28.39
CA ILE A 56 -2.75 -27.05 28.00
C ILE A 56 -1.76 -27.96 28.73
N LEU A 57 -0.81 -28.54 27.98
CA LEU A 57 0.27 -29.35 28.52
C LEU A 57 1.63 -28.70 28.21
N PRO A 58 2.52 -28.56 29.22
CA PRO A 58 3.93 -28.26 28.97
C PRO A 58 4.61 -29.52 28.42
N MET A 59 5.18 -29.43 27.22
CA MET A 59 5.81 -30.55 26.54
C MET A 59 7.17 -30.15 25.97
N ILE A 60 8.10 -31.11 25.93
CA ILE A 60 9.34 -30.97 25.15
C ILE A 60 8.98 -31.27 23.70
N GLY A 61 9.38 -30.39 22.80
CA GLY A 61 9.21 -30.60 21.37
C GLY A 61 10.28 -29.93 20.54
N GLN A 62 10.37 -30.36 19.28
CA GLN A 62 11.38 -29.89 18.34
C GLN A 62 10.81 -29.92 16.92
N MET A 63 11.12 -28.88 16.13
CA MET A 63 10.82 -28.86 14.70
C MET A 63 11.80 -29.76 13.94
N GLY A 64 11.29 -30.58 13.04
CA GLY A 64 12.11 -31.45 12.19
C GLY A 64 11.33 -32.11 11.06
N SER A 65 12.03 -32.88 10.23
CA SER A 65 11.42 -33.64 9.13
C SER A 65 12.06 -35.02 9.02
N PHE A 66 11.29 -36.07 9.34
CA PHE A 66 11.75 -37.44 9.14
C PHE A 66 11.89 -37.78 7.65
N ALA A 67 10.99 -37.28 6.80
CA ALA A 67 11.04 -37.51 5.36
C ALA A 67 12.26 -36.84 4.70
N ARG A 68 12.79 -35.76 5.29
CA ARG A 68 13.99 -35.04 4.84
C ARG A 68 14.85 -34.65 6.04
N PRO A 69 15.65 -35.57 6.62
CA PRO A 69 16.43 -35.29 7.82
C PRO A 69 17.46 -34.17 7.66
N SER A 70 17.87 -33.88 6.42
CA SER A 70 18.78 -32.77 6.08
C SER A 70 18.09 -31.43 5.86
N SER A 71 16.77 -31.33 6.09
CA SER A 71 16.04 -30.08 5.89
C SER A 71 16.54 -28.99 6.83
N SER A 72 16.67 -27.79 6.28
CA SER A 72 17.00 -26.60 7.04
C SER A 72 15.80 -26.16 7.88
N ILE A 73 16.06 -25.39 8.93
CA ILE A 73 15.02 -24.65 9.67
C ILE A 73 14.26 -23.65 8.79
N SER A 74 14.73 -23.34 7.59
CA SER A 74 14.00 -22.53 6.60
C SER A 74 13.03 -23.35 5.74
N ASP A 75 13.01 -24.68 5.85
CA ASP A 75 12.13 -25.58 5.10
C ASP A 75 10.83 -25.87 5.86
N PRO A 76 9.78 -26.40 5.21
CA PRO A 76 8.60 -26.91 5.91
C PRO A 76 8.96 -28.10 6.81
N LEU A 77 8.71 -27.94 8.12
CA LEU A 77 8.96 -28.92 9.16
C LEU A 77 7.66 -29.27 9.91
N ASP A 78 7.63 -30.45 10.53
CA ASP A 78 6.63 -30.84 11.53
C ASP A 78 7.17 -30.55 12.93
N CYS A 79 6.29 -30.41 13.92
CA CYS A 79 6.67 -30.33 15.33
C CYS A 79 6.53 -31.71 15.99
N TYR A 80 7.62 -32.28 16.51
CA TYR A 80 7.59 -33.57 17.22
C TYR A 80 7.55 -33.32 18.72
N LEU A 81 6.58 -33.94 19.40
CA LEU A 81 6.35 -33.78 20.84
C LEU A 81 6.58 -35.11 21.57
N HIS A 82 7.35 -35.06 22.65
CA HIS A 82 7.57 -36.22 23.53
C HIS A 82 6.37 -36.45 24.46
N GLY A 83 5.93 -37.71 24.61
CA GLY A 83 4.87 -38.04 25.56
C GLY A 83 4.84 -39.50 26.00
N TYR A 84 3.95 -39.77 26.97
CA TYR A 84 3.72 -41.11 27.50
C TYR A 84 2.54 -41.78 26.79
N VAL A 85 2.69 -43.07 26.44
CA VAL A 85 1.73 -43.81 25.60
C VAL A 85 0.28 -43.75 26.09
N SER A 86 0.05 -43.74 27.42
CA SER A 86 -1.29 -43.71 28.02
C SER A 86 -1.79 -42.31 28.40
N SER A 87 -1.06 -41.25 28.04
CA SER A 87 -1.47 -39.88 28.35
C SER A 87 -2.76 -39.49 27.61
N ARG A 88 -3.52 -38.54 28.18
CA ARG A 88 -4.82 -38.11 27.64
C ARG A 88 -4.70 -37.60 26.19
N VAL A 89 -3.70 -36.77 25.91
CA VAL A 89 -3.46 -36.22 24.55
C VAL A 89 -3.22 -37.34 23.52
N MET A 90 -2.51 -38.42 23.90
CA MET A 90 -2.27 -39.58 23.04
C MET A 90 -3.55 -40.37 22.75
N ASN A 91 -4.39 -40.58 23.78
CA ASN A 91 -5.67 -41.26 23.62
C ASN A 91 -6.61 -40.50 22.68
N VAL A 92 -6.74 -39.19 22.87
CA VAL A 92 -7.61 -38.34 22.05
C VAL A 92 -7.09 -38.23 20.61
N SER A 93 -5.76 -38.14 20.43
CA SER A 93 -5.13 -38.19 19.10
C SER A 93 -5.41 -39.50 18.37
N ARG A 94 -5.26 -40.66 19.03
CA ARG A 94 -5.67 -41.96 18.46
C ARG A 94 -7.15 -42.01 18.10
N ALA A 95 -8.02 -41.50 18.96
CA ALA A 95 -9.46 -41.48 18.70
C ALA A 95 -9.81 -40.60 17.50
N ALA A 96 -9.14 -39.45 17.32
CA ALA A 96 -9.33 -38.59 16.16
C ALA A 96 -8.94 -39.32 14.85
N ILE A 97 -7.80 -40.01 14.83
CA ILE A 97 -7.37 -40.82 13.69
C ILE A 97 -8.34 -41.97 13.41
N ALA A 98 -8.77 -42.70 14.45
CA ALA A 98 -9.76 -43.78 14.31
C ALA A 98 -11.11 -43.28 13.76
N ALA A 99 -11.46 -42.02 14.02
CA ALA A 99 -12.63 -41.34 13.48
C ALA A 99 -12.41 -40.75 12.07
N GLY A 100 -11.28 -41.02 11.41
CA GLY A 100 -10.99 -40.56 10.05
C GLY A 100 -10.61 -39.07 9.95
N LYS A 101 -10.27 -38.41 11.05
CA LYS A 101 -9.79 -37.02 11.06
C LYS A 101 -8.29 -36.96 10.70
N PRO A 102 -7.78 -35.82 10.19
CA PRO A 102 -6.35 -35.65 9.89
C PRO A 102 -5.43 -35.77 11.13
N GLY A 103 -5.97 -35.55 12.33
CA GLY A 103 -5.29 -35.67 13.61
C GLY A 103 -6.08 -34.95 14.70
N LEU A 104 -5.52 -34.87 15.91
CA LEU A 104 -6.06 -34.01 16.96
C LEU A 104 -5.66 -32.55 16.68
N PRO A 105 -6.61 -31.61 16.51
CA PRO A 105 -6.27 -30.20 16.40
C PRO A 105 -5.55 -29.72 17.65
N VAL A 106 -4.40 -29.06 17.46
CA VAL A 106 -3.60 -28.47 18.54
C VAL A 106 -3.19 -27.04 18.20
N CYS A 107 -3.02 -26.24 19.25
CA CYS A 107 -2.38 -24.93 19.19
C CYS A 107 -1.14 -24.97 20.10
N ILE A 108 0.03 -24.64 19.57
CA ILE A 108 1.31 -24.71 20.28
C ILE A 108 1.87 -23.31 20.41
N ALA A 109 2.16 -22.88 21.63
CA ALA A 109 2.81 -21.60 21.89
C ALA A 109 4.24 -21.79 22.42
N ALA A 110 5.17 -21.01 21.86
CA ALA A 110 6.55 -20.86 22.30
C ALA A 110 6.80 -19.37 22.55
N SER A 111 7.42 -18.99 23.67
CA SER A 111 7.69 -17.58 23.99
C SER A 111 8.91 -17.42 24.89
N LYS A 112 9.70 -16.38 24.65
CA LYS A 112 10.83 -15.96 25.49
C LYS A 112 10.78 -14.46 25.73
N VAL A 113 11.14 -14.05 26.93
CA VAL A 113 11.35 -12.63 27.28
C VAL A 113 12.84 -12.38 27.16
N ASP A 114 13.21 -11.40 26.35
CA ASP A 114 14.59 -11.03 26.07
C ASP A 114 14.97 -9.66 26.70
N GLY A 115 14.01 -8.92 27.26
CA GLY A 115 14.28 -7.70 28.03
C GLY A 115 13.03 -7.01 28.62
N LEU A 116 13.22 -6.24 29.70
CA LEU A 116 12.18 -5.38 30.30
C LEU A 116 12.34 -3.96 29.76
N VAL A 117 11.30 -3.42 29.13
CA VAL A 117 11.34 -2.11 28.47
C VAL A 117 10.71 -1.09 29.41
N LEU A 118 11.55 -0.25 30.02
CA LEU A 118 11.13 0.81 30.94
C LEU A 118 11.06 2.13 30.16
N SER A 119 9.93 2.82 30.22
CA SER A 119 9.63 4.03 29.45
C SER A 119 9.18 5.16 30.39
N LEU A 120 8.94 6.36 29.85
CA LEU A 120 8.54 7.54 30.61
C LEU A 120 7.18 7.40 31.32
N THR A 121 6.26 6.61 30.77
CA THR A 121 4.90 6.48 31.32
C THR A 121 4.46 5.03 31.54
N PRO A 122 3.55 4.78 32.50
CA PRO A 122 3.08 3.43 32.81
C PRO A 122 2.51 2.66 31.62
N ASN A 123 1.89 3.37 30.68
CA ASN A 123 1.21 2.76 29.52
C ASN A 123 2.15 2.40 28.38
N SER A 124 3.38 2.90 28.40
CA SER A 124 4.39 2.71 27.35
C SER A 124 5.46 1.68 27.74
N HIS A 125 5.40 1.13 28.97
CA HIS A 125 6.17 -0.05 29.36
C HIS A 125 5.89 -1.26 28.47
N SER A 126 6.92 -2.07 28.22
CA SER A 126 6.80 -3.26 27.37
C SER A 126 7.83 -4.34 27.71
N TYR A 127 7.89 -5.38 26.88
CA TYR A 127 8.93 -6.40 26.91
C TYR A 127 9.61 -6.48 25.55
N ASN A 128 10.92 -6.68 25.53
CA ASN A 128 11.54 -7.36 24.39
C ASN A 128 11.20 -8.84 24.52
N TYR A 129 10.68 -9.45 23.46
CA TYR A 129 10.24 -10.82 23.46
C TYR A 129 10.23 -11.39 22.04
N ARG A 130 10.26 -12.71 21.96
CA ARG A 130 9.96 -13.48 20.75
C ARG A 130 8.94 -14.56 21.08
N SER A 131 7.97 -14.72 20.20
CA SER A 131 6.88 -15.68 20.37
C SER A 131 6.46 -16.28 19.05
N ALA A 132 6.07 -17.56 19.07
CA ALA A 132 5.50 -18.26 17.93
C ALA A 132 4.26 -19.04 18.37
N VAL A 133 3.24 -19.03 17.54
CA VAL A 133 2.00 -19.79 17.72
C VAL A 133 1.77 -20.64 16.48
N LEU A 134 1.66 -21.95 16.67
CA LEU A 134 1.50 -22.95 15.62
C LEU A 134 0.14 -23.61 15.76
N PHE A 135 -0.56 -23.76 14.65
CA PHE A 135 -1.81 -24.49 14.55
C PHE A 135 -1.58 -25.70 13.66
N GLY A 136 -2.02 -26.88 14.11
CA GLY A 136 -1.76 -28.10 13.36
C GLY A 136 -2.51 -29.31 13.90
N TYR A 137 -2.19 -30.46 13.34
CA TYR A 137 -2.86 -31.73 13.63
C TYR A 137 -1.86 -32.75 14.19
N ALA A 138 -2.05 -33.13 15.45
CA ALA A 138 -1.20 -34.07 16.16
C ALA A 138 -1.61 -35.52 15.88
N THR A 139 -0.65 -36.34 15.44
CA THR A 139 -0.82 -37.77 15.16
C THR A 139 0.25 -38.59 15.88
N PRO A 140 -0.07 -39.80 16.41
CA PRO A 140 0.95 -40.64 17.02
C PRO A 140 1.86 -41.24 15.96
N VAL A 141 3.17 -41.13 16.15
CA VAL A 141 4.16 -41.80 15.29
C VAL A 141 4.07 -43.31 15.50
N THR A 142 3.76 -44.04 14.43
CA THR A 142 3.64 -45.51 14.44
C THR A 142 4.81 -46.22 13.77
N ASP A 143 5.52 -45.52 12.88
CA ASP A 143 6.72 -46.06 12.24
C ASP A 143 7.87 -46.16 13.26
N ALA A 144 8.57 -47.29 13.25
CA ALA A 144 9.61 -47.56 14.25
C ALA A 144 10.87 -46.72 14.02
N GLU A 145 11.23 -46.46 12.76
CA GLU A 145 12.41 -45.67 12.39
C GLU A 145 12.17 -44.19 12.67
N GLU A 146 10.99 -43.66 12.29
CA GLU A 146 10.56 -42.28 12.61
C GLU A 146 10.55 -42.04 14.12
N LYS A 147 10.10 -43.03 14.90
CA LYS A 147 10.06 -42.93 16.36
C LYS A 147 11.45 -42.85 16.97
N VAL A 148 12.39 -43.69 16.54
CA VAL A 148 13.78 -43.66 17.03
C VAL A 148 14.45 -42.35 16.63
N TRP A 149 14.30 -41.92 15.37
CA TRP A 149 14.82 -40.65 14.88
C TRP A 149 14.28 -39.45 15.67
N ALA A 150 12.97 -39.41 15.92
CA ALA A 150 12.37 -38.30 16.69
C ALA A 150 12.82 -38.31 18.16
N MET A 151 13.02 -39.50 18.75
CA MET A 151 13.58 -39.64 20.10
C MET A 151 15.01 -39.11 20.18
N GLU A 152 15.86 -39.43 19.21
CA GLU A 152 17.22 -38.90 19.10
C GLU A 152 17.20 -37.37 18.98
N MET A 153 16.42 -36.84 18.04
CA MET A 153 16.28 -35.40 17.82
C MET A 153 15.81 -34.64 19.07
N ILE A 154 14.76 -35.13 19.74
CA ILE A 154 14.22 -34.51 20.96
C ILE A 154 15.21 -34.64 22.12
N THR A 155 15.94 -35.76 22.23
CA THR A 155 16.97 -35.90 23.28
C THR A 155 18.11 -34.90 23.06
N ASN A 156 18.52 -34.72 21.81
CA ASN A 156 19.58 -33.79 21.42
C ASN A 156 19.13 -32.32 21.45
N SER A 157 17.83 -32.02 21.49
CA SER A 157 17.35 -30.66 21.74
C SER A 157 17.41 -30.25 23.22
N VAL A 158 17.55 -31.20 24.14
CA VAL A 158 17.77 -30.90 25.58
C VAL A 158 19.22 -30.51 25.84
N VAL A 159 20.16 -31.31 25.33
CA VAL A 159 21.59 -30.99 25.26
C VAL A 159 22.11 -31.63 23.97
N PRO A 160 22.83 -30.91 23.10
CA PRO A 160 23.40 -31.50 21.89
C PRO A 160 24.26 -32.73 22.19
N GLN A 161 24.26 -33.72 21.30
CA GLN A 161 25.00 -34.99 21.43
C GLN A 161 24.61 -35.85 22.65
N ARG A 162 23.48 -35.54 23.31
CA ARG A 162 23.07 -36.26 24.51
C ARG A 162 22.67 -37.70 24.22
N TYR A 163 22.01 -37.96 23.10
CA TYR A 163 21.46 -39.28 22.76
C TYR A 163 22.55 -40.36 22.73
N GLU A 164 23.61 -40.14 21.94
CA GLU A 164 24.76 -41.03 21.81
C GLU A 164 25.57 -41.15 23.11
N ASN A 165 25.49 -40.14 23.99
CA ASN A 165 26.09 -40.13 25.31
C ASN A 165 25.16 -40.67 26.41
N THR A 166 24.12 -41.42 26.03
CA THR A 166 23.26 -42.21 26.94
C THR A 166 23.33 -43.71 26.61
N ARG A 167 22.53 -44.54 27.30
CA ARG A 167 22.44 -45.97 26.97
C ARG A 167 21.60 -46.17 25.71
N VAL A 168 22.29 -46.32 24.58
CA VAL A 168 21.68 -46.61 23.27
C VAL A 168 22.04 -48.03 22.79
N PRO A 169 21.13 -48.72 22.07
CA PRO A 169 19.76 -48.30 21.77
C PRO A 169 18.82 -48.42 23.00
N PRO A 170 17.66 -47.73 22.99
CA PRO A 170 16.62 -47.90 24.01
C PRO A 170 16.19 -49.37 24.15
N ILE A 171 15.86 -49.81 25.37
CA ILE A 171 15.35 -51.18 25.57
C ILE A 171 13.87 -51.29 25.16
N PRO A 172 13.36 -52.49 24.83
CA PRO A 172 11.99 -52.67 24.39
C PRO A 172 10.92 -52.09 25.33
N ALA A 173 11.15 -52.16 26.65
CA ALA A 173 10.22 -51.59 27.63
C ALA A 173 10.08 -50.05 27.51
N GLU A 174 11.19 -49.35 27.24
CA GLU A 174 11.18 -47.89 27.04
C GLU A 174 10.45 -47.52 25.75
N MET A 175 10.68 -48.30 24.69
CA MET A 175 10.00 -48.13 23.40
C MET A 175 8.50 -48.42 23.49
N GLN A 176 8.05 -49.24 24.44
CA GLN A 176 6.64 -49.51 24.70
C GLN A 176 5.95 -48.39 25.48
N SER A 177 6.64 -47.78 26.45
CA SER A 177 6.08 -46.72 27.30
C SER A 177 6.11 -45.33 26.67
N THR A 178 7.13 -45.04 25.86
CA THR A 178 7.33 -43.72 25.23
C THR A 178 6.55 -43.63 23.93
N GLN A 179 5.90 -42.50 23.68
CA GLN A 179 5.18 -42.22 22.43
C GLN A 179 5.55 -40.82 21.94
N ILE A 180 5.71 -40.67 20.62
CA ILE A 180 5.94 -39.37 19.98
C ILE A 180 4.66 -38.96 19.24
N LEU A 181 4.28 -37.69 19.35
CA LEU A 181 3.30 -37.06 18.46
C LEU A 181 4.05 -36.27 17.39
N ARG A 182 3.66 -36.46 16.12
CA ARG A 182 4.01 -35.56 15.04
C ARG A 182 2.87 -34.58 14.85
N VAL A 183 3.16 -33.30 14.85
CA VAL A 183 2.19 -32.24 14.55
C VAL A 183 2.52 -31.68 13.18
N THR A 184 1.64 -31.99 12.22
CA THR A 184 1.72 -31.35 10.91
C THR A 184 1.13 -29.96 11.02
N ILE A 185 1.97 -28.97 10.70
CA ILE A 185 1.63 -27.55 10.88
C ILE A 185 0.79 -27.10 9.69
N ASP A 186 -0.40 -26.59 10.00
CA ASP A 186 -1.36 -26.06 9.04
C ASP A 186 -1.10 -24.56 8.79
N SER A 187 -0.91 -23.81 9.88
CA SER A 187 -0.57 -22.39 9.85
C SER A 187 0.20 -22.01 11.11
N ALA A 188 1.01 -20.96 11.05
CA ALA A 188 1.70 -20.43 12.22
C ALA A 188 2.00 -18.95 12.04
N SER A 189 2.25 -18.25 13.14
CA SER A 189 2.66 -16.85 13.15
C SER A 189 3.63 -16.60 14.29
N SER A 190 4.45 -15.56 14.16
CA SER A 190 5.33 -15.12 15.25
C SER A 190 5.20 -13.62 15.49
N LYS A 191 5.53 -13.20 16.71
CA LYS A 191 5.75 -11.81 17.08
C LYS A 191 7.09 -11.63 17.76
N VAL A 192 7.86 -10.65 17.31
CA VAL A 192 9.18 -10.29 17.86
C VAL A 192 9.22 -8.80 18.15
N ARG A 193 9.65 -8.43 19.36
CA ARG A 193 10.04 -7.07 19.75
C ARG A 193 11.44 -7.13 20.34
N ASP A 194 12.40 -6.43 19.75
CA ASP A 194 13.81 -6.56 20.11
C ASP A 194 14.55 -5.21 20.05
N TRP A 195 13.93 -4.13 20.51
CA TRP A 195 14.47 -2.76 20.42
C TRP A 195 14.27 -1.91 21.68
N ILE A 196 14.91 -0.73 21.72
CA ILE A 196 14.83 0.25 22.83
C ILE A 196 13.39 0.77 23.10
N PRO A 197 13.12 1.45 24.23
CA PRO A 197 11.82 2.07 24.49
C PRO A 197 11.45 3.14 23.45
N SER A 198 10.15 3.36 23.28
CA SER A 198 9.58 4.47 22.49
C SER A 198 8.52 5.17 23.33
N ASP A 199 8.67 6.47 23.54
CA ASP A 199 7.73 7.31 24.26
C ASP A 199 7.10 8.34 23.32
N SER A 200 5.97 8.92 23.72
CA SER A 200 5.22 9.88 22.89
C SER A 200 5.98 11.21 22.77
N ALA A 201 5.75 11.95 21.68
CA ALA A 201 6.35 13.27 21.51
C ALA A 201 5.96 14.25 22.63
N GLU A 202 4.73 14.14 23.14
CA GLU A 202 4.24 14.91 24.29
C GLU A 202 5.06 14.63 25.56
N ASP A 203 5.29 13.36 25.90
CA ASP A 203 6.08 12.96 27.06
C ASP A 203 7.55 13.39 26.93
N MET A 204 8.11 13.25 25.72
CA MET A 204 9.48 13.67 25.41
C MET A 204 9.67 15.19 25.49
N GLY A 205 8.61 15.97 25.27
CA GLY A 205 8.61 17.43 25.45
C GLY A 205 8.53 17.89 26.90
N ASN A 206 8.15 17.00 27.82
CA ASN A 206 8.03 17.31 29.24
C ASN A 206 9.36 17.13 29.97
N LYS A 207 10.13 18.21 30.07
CA LYS A 207 11.44 18.21 30.72
C LYS A 207 11.43 17.70 32.17
N GLU A 208 10.36 17.96 32.94
CA GLU A 208 10.28 17.47 34.32
C GLU A 208 10.22 15.94 34.38
N VAL A 209 9.48 15.33 33.44
CA VAL A 209 9.35 13.87 33.36
C VAL A 209 10.64 13.25 32.82
N VAL A 210 11.19 13.81 31.73
CA VAL A 210 12.42 13.32 31.08
C VAL A 210 13.63 13.37 32.02
N ASP A 211 13.77 14.44 32.81
CA ASP A 211 14.92 14.58 33.73
C ASP A 211 14.78 13.70 34.99
N LYS A 212 13.56 13.23 35.32
CA LYS A 212 13.27 12.48 36.55
C LYS A 212 13.14 10.98 36.35
N VAL A 213 12.69 10.52 35.18
CA VAL A 213 12.34 9.12 34.92
C VAL A 213 13.44 8.43 34.13
N TRP A 214 13.94 7.31 34.64
CA TRP A 214 14.91 6.48 33.92
C TRP A 214 14.21 5.67 32.82
N VAL A 215 14.73 5.77 31.60
CA VAL A 215 14.24 5.04 30.41
C VAL A 215 15.34 4.11 29.92
N GLY A 216 14.99 2.88 29.59
CA GLY A 216 15.94 1.92 29.05
C GLY A 216 15.41 0.50 29.03
N VAL A 217 16.26 -0.42 28.55
CA VAL A 217 15.97 -1.85 28.59
C VAL A 217 16.82 -2.53 29.66
N VAL A 218 16.20 -3.37 30.48
CA VAL A 218 16.92 -4.33 31.32
C VAL A 218 16.97 -5.66 30.57
N PRO A 219 18.13 -6.09 30.03
CA PRO A 219 18.25 -7.35 29.32
C PRO A 219 17.83 -8.53 30.19
N VAL A 220 17.02 -9.44 29.65
CA VAL A 220 16.60 -10.69 30.30
C VAL A 220 17.07 -11.85 29.42
N TYR A 221 17.82 -12.77 30.00
CA TYR A 221 18.27 -13.97 29.30
C TYR A 221 18.36 -15.14 30.27
N GLU A 222 18.19 -16.35 29.75
CA GLU A 222 18.39 -17.58 30.51
C GLU A 222 19.88 -17.86 30.64
N THR A 223 20.29 -18.34 31.82
CA THR A 223 21.65 -18.83 32.04
C THR A 223 21.62 -20.23 32.66
N TYR A 224 22.42 -21.12 32.09
CA TYR A 224 22.73 -22.42 32.65
C TYR A 224 23.80 -22.29 33.72
N GLY A 225 23.51 -22.81 34.90
CA GLY A 225 24.47 -22.92 35.99
C GLY A 225 25.52 -24.01 35.75
N GLU A 226 26.44 -24.13 36.70
CA GLU A 226 27.45 -25.20 36.70
C GLU A 226 26.79 -26.60 36.73
N PRO A 227 27.20 -27.55 35.89
CA PRO A 227 26.67 -28.91 35.92
C PRO A 227 26.91 -29.59 37.27
N ILE A 228 25.83 -30.02 37.91
CA ILE A 228 25.88 -30.69 39.22
C ILE A 228 25.81 -32.21 39.01
N PRO A 229 26.85 -32.97 39.37
CA PRO A 229 26.81 -34.42 39.24
C PRO A 229 25.87 -35.05 40.29
N SER A 230 25.14 -36.09 39.89
CA SER A 230 24.41 -36.94 40.83
C SER A 230 25.37 -37.63 41.81
N PRO A 231 24.98 -37.89 43.08
CA PRO A 231 25.77 -38.72 44.00
C PRO A 231 26.10 -40.12 43.46
N LEU A 232 25.35 -40.61 42.47
CA LEU A 232 25.59 -41.90 41.82
C LEU A 232 26.50 -41.81 40.58
N ASN A 233 26.88 -40.61 40.16
CA ASN A 233 27.75 -40.40 39.01
C ASN A 233 29.15 -40.95 39.29
N LYS A 234 29.71 -41.68 38.32
CA LYS A 234 31.07 -42.23 38.37
C LYS A 234 32.00 -41.62 37.33
N VAL A 235 31.50 -40.73 36.46
CA VAL A 235 32.32 -40.00 35.50
C VAL A 235 33.05 -38.89 36.24
N GLU A 236 34.39 -38.91 36.22
CA GLU A 236 35.22 -38.02 37.05
C GLU A 236 35.08 -36.54 36.70
N LYS A 237 34.84 -36.24 35.41
CA LYS A 237 34.71 -34.88 34.89
C LYS A 237 33.38 -34.72 34.16
N VAL A 238 32.89 -33.49 34.10
CA VAL A 238 31.77 -33.16 33.21
C VAL A 238 32.24 -33.39 31.77
N PRO A 239 31.48 -34.12 30.93
CA PRO A 239 31.84 -34.28 29.53
C PRO A 239 31.92 -32.95 28.79
N GLU A 240 32.88 -32.84 27.87
CA GLU A 240 33.16 -31.61 27.10
C GLU A 240 31.90 -31.07 26.40
N TYR A 241 31.09 -31.92 25.75
CA TYR A 241 29.86 -31.50 25.07
C TYR A 241 28.85 -30.80 26.00
N VAL A 242 28.85 -31.12 27.30
CA VAL A 242 27.98 -30.47 28.29
C VAL A 242 28.57 -29.13 28.72
N GLU A 243 29.88 -29.07 28.95
CA GLU A 243 30.59 -27.83 29.30
C GLU A 243 30.52 -26.81 28.14
N GLU A 244 30.72 -27.26 26.90
CA GLU A 244 30.58 -26.46 25.68
C GLU A 244 29.15 -25.97 25.51
N PHE A 245 28.14 -26.84 25.63
CA PHE A 245 26.73 -26.44 25.55
C PHE A 245 26.38 -25.34 26.57
N VAL A 246 26.79 -25.49 27.84
CA VAL A 246 26.54 -24.48 28.88
C VAL A 246 27.22 -23.17 28.52
N LYS A 247 28.49 -23.22 28.12
CA LYS A 247 29.29 -22.04 27.78
C LYS A 247 28.71 -21.29 26.57
N GLU A 248 28.44 -22.01 25.49
CA GLU A 248 27.93 -21.45 24.24
C GLU A 248 26.53 -20.89 24.42
N SER A 249 25.61 -21.65 25.02
CA SER A 249 24.22 -21.21 25.23
C SER A 249 24.15 -19.96 26.11
N ASN A 250 24.98 -19.89 27.15
CA ASN A 250 25.09 -18.70 28.00
C ASN A 250 25.60 -17.49 27.21
N SER A 251 26.66 -17.69 26.41
CA SER A 251 27.24 -16.63 25.58
C SER A 251 26.24 -16.12 24.55
N GLU A 252 25.54 -17.01 23.85
CA GLU A 252 24.54 -16.66 22.84
C GLU A 252 23.33 -15.95 23.44
N SER A 253 22.81 -16.44 24.56
CA SER A 253 21.64 -15.85 25.22
C SER A 253 21.94 -14.45 25.74
N LEU A 254 23.12 -14.25 26.34
CA LEU A 254 23.59 -12.93 26.77
C LEU A 254 23.78 -11.99 25.57
N ALA A 255 24.42 -12.47 24.49
CA ALA A 255 24.68 -11.67 23.29
C ALA A 255 23.36 -11.22 22.63
N TYR A 256 22.41 -12.14 22.45
CA TYR A 256 21.11 -11.85 21.85
C TYR A 256 20.32 -10.81 22.67
N SER A 257 20.15 -11.04 23.97
CA SER A 257 19.39 -10.14 24.86
C SER A 257 20.05 -8.76 24.97
N THR A 258 21.38 -8.71 25.06
CA THR A 258 22.13 -7.44 25.07
C THR A 258 21.98 -6.68 23.76
N ALA A 259 22.01 -7.38 22.62
CA ALA A 259 21.80 -6.78 21.31
C ALA A 259 20.37 -6.24 21.16
N ALA A 260 19.35 -7.03 21.55
CA ALA A 260 17.95 -6.61 21.53
C ALA A 260 17.70 -5.38 22.43
N GLY A 261 18.34 -5.31 23.59
CA GLY A 261 18.24 -4.15 24.48
C GLY A 261 18.90 -2.87 23.97
N LYS A 262 19.73 -2.97 22.92
CA LYS A 262 20.46 -1.85 22.30
C LYS A 262 20.01 -1.54 20.87
N LYS A 263 19.24 -2.44 20.26
CA LYS A 263 18.78 -2.25 18.89
C LYS A 263 17.93 -0.97 18.85
N PRO A 264 18.24 -0.03 17.96
CA PRO A 264 17.41 1.15 17.81
C PRO A 264 15.97 0.71 17.48
N LEU A 265 15.01 1.59 17.77
CA LEU A 265 13.64 1.41 17.29
C LEU A 265 13.70 0.99 15.82
N PRO A 266 12.99 -0.07 15.39
CA PRO A 266 12.85 -0.35 13.99
C PRO A 266 12.27 0.92 13.41
N VAL A 267 13.12 1.58 12.66
CA VAL A 267 12.70 2.60 11.74
C VAL A 267 11.78 1.81 10.81
N LYS A 268 10.44 1.92 10.99
CA LYS A 268 9.53 1.95 9.81
C LYS A 268 10.34 2.80 8.86
N ALA A 269 10.82 2.27 7.75
CA ALA A 269 11.79 2.99 6.92
C ALA A 269 11.35 4.45 6.86
N LYS A 270 11.96 5.31 7.70
CA LYS A 270 12.08 6.71 7.47
C LYS A 270 13.04 6.60 6.33
N ILE A 271 12.43 6.51 5.14
CA ILE A 271 13.04 7.16 4.03
C ILE A 271 13.27 8.56 4.58
N ASP A 272 14.53 8.84 4.86
CA ASP A 272 14.98 10.17 5.17
C ASP A 272 14.67 10.95 3.89
N HIS A 273 13.43 11.46 3.76
CA HIS A 273 12.98 12.18 2.57
C HIS A 273 13.55 13.59 2.61
N ASP A 274 14.87 13.68 2.83
CA ASP A 274 15.72 14.75 2.32
C ASP A 274 15.92 14.50 0.82
N GLU A 275 14.81 14.33 0.08
CA GLU A 275 14.81 13.69 -1.23
C GLU A 275 14.22 14.54 -2.34
N TYR A 276 13.57 15.68 -2.08
CA TYR A 276 13.17 16.62 -3.13
C TYR A 276 13.67 18.04 -2.87
N LEU A 277 12.79 18.96 -2.46
CA LEU A 277 13.16 20.36 -2.22
C LEU A 277 14.14 20.48 -1.05
N THR A 278 13.92 19.72 0.02
CA THR A 278 14.82 19.67 1.19
C THR A 278 16.20 19.08 0.87
N ALA A 279 16.25 18.10 -0.06
CA ALA A 279 17.48 17.47 -0.54
C ALA A 279 18.50 18.42 -1.17
N GLU A 280 18.02 19.56 -1.70
CA GLU A 280 18.88 20.56 -2.33
C GLU A 280 19.68 21.36 -1.30
N LYS A 281 19.27 21.35 -0.01
CA LYS A 281 19.89 22.05 1.13
C LYS A 281 19.99 23.58 1.01
N SER A 282 19.77 24.15 -0.17
CA SER A 282 19.65 25.58 -0.43
C SER A 282 18.25 26.13 -0.18
N ILE A 283 17.26 25.24 -0.05
CA ILE A 283 15.87 25.58 0.28
C ILE A 283 15.72 25.50 1.80
N SER A 284 15.46 26.64 2.44
CA SER A 284 15.44 26.75 3.90
C SER A 284 14.15 26.25 4.55
N GLU A 285 13.03 26.26 3.83
CA GLU A 285 11.72 25.88 4.34
C GLU A 285 10.83 25.36 3.21
N VAL A 286 10.07 24.30 3.50
CA VAL A 286 9.04 23.75 2.61
C VAL A 286 7.75 23.64 3.42
N THR A 287 6.66 24.21 2.92
CA THR A 287 5.32 24.03 3.50
C THR A 287 4.40 23.44 2.45
N ILE A 288 3.77 22.31 2.77
CA ILE A 288 2.78 21.64 1.91
C ILE A 288 1.39 21.90 2.48
N TYR A 289 0.47 22.40 1.66
CA TYR A 289 -0.93 22.58 2.05
C TYR A 289 -1.78 21.43 1.50
N GLU A 290 -2.45 20.69 2.38
CA GLU A 290 -3.38 19.62 2.01
C GLU A 290 -4.74 19.89 2.68
N GLN A 291 -5.78 20.02 1.85
CA GLN A 291 -7.14 20.27 2.35
C GLN A 291 -7.73 19.04 3.05
N ARG A 292 -7.26 17.83 2.73
CA ARG A 292 -7.68 16.58 3.39
C ARG A 292 -6.94 16.35 4.72
N GLY A 293 -7.41 15.37 5.48
CA GLY A 293 -6.81 14.98 6.76
C GLY A 293 -5.65 13.98 6.65
N SER A 294 -5.29 13.58 5.43
CA SER A 294 -4.29 12.56 5.13
C SER A 294 -3.69 12.79 3.73
N PRO A 295 -2.45 12.32 3.48
CA PRO A 295 -1.84 12.37 2.15
C PRO A 295 -2.52 11.42 1.17
N GLY A 296 -2.09 11.41 -0.09
CA GLY A 296 -2.60 10.50 -1.13
C GLY A 296 -3.61 11.13 -2.09
N GLY A 297 -4.03 12.38 -1.86
CA GLY A 297 -4.88 13.13 -2.81
C GLY A 297 -6.18 12.40 -3.13
N VAL A 298 -6.40 12.08 -4.41
CA VAL A 298 -7.62 11.40 -4.89
C VAL A 298 -7.81 10.01 -4.26
N TRP A 299 -6.74 9.33 -3.82
CA TRP A 299 -6.82 7.97 -3.27
C TRP A 299 -7.51 7.89 -1.90
N ASN A 300 -7.74 9.04 -1.26
CA ASN A 300 -8.58 9.15 -0.07
C ASN A 300 -10.07 9.00 -0.45
N ALA A 301 -10.56 7.77 -0.43
CA ALA A 301 -11.95 7.45 -0.74
C ALA A 301 -12.92 8.09 0.25
N THR A 302 -14.01 8.68 -0.25
CA THR A 302 -15.08 9.30 0.56
C THR A 302 -16.42 8.61 0.27
N PRO A 303 -16.70 7.45 0.88
CA PRO A 303 -17.91 6.67 0.59
C PRO A 303 -19.21 7.31 1.14
N SER A 304 -19.09 8.14 2.19
CA SER A 304 -20.15 8.94 2.82
C SER A 304 -20.71 10.03 1.90
N LEU A 305 -19.86 10.63 1.06
CA LEU A 305 -20.25 11.77 0.24
C LEU A 305 -20.91 11.31 -1.07
N THR A 306 -22.23 11.45 -1.12
CA THR A 306 -23.07 11.04 -2.27
C THR A 306 -23.58 12.21 -3.10
N SER A 307 -23.69 13.41 -2.51
CA SER A 307 -24.18 14.61 -3.20
C SER A 307 -23.17 15.15 -4.22
N PRO A 308 -23.59 15.46 -5.46
CA PRO A 308 -22.73 16.10 -6.46
C PRO A 308 -22.17 17.45 -5.97
N SER A 309 -20.90 17.71 -6.31
CA SER A 309 -20.21 18.97 -6.03
C SER A 309 -20.03 19.85 -7.28
N TYR A 310 -20.85 19.64 -8.32
CA TYR A 310 -20.74 20.29 -9.63
C TYR A 310 -22.12 20.63 -10.19
N SER A 311 -22.13 21.46 -11.24
CA SER A 311 -23.35 21.81 -11.98
C SER A 311 -23.66 20.83 -13.13
N VAL A 312 -24.90 20.81 -13.61
CA VAL A 312 -25.31 20.02 -14.79
C VAL A 312 -26.01 20.97 -15.77
N PRO A 313 -25.40 21.28 -16.94
CA PRO A 313 -24.06 20.89 -17.38
C PRO A 313 -22.94 21.66 -16.67
N GLN A 314 -21.70 21.14 -16.72
CA GLN A 314 -20.47 21.77 -16.22
C GLN A 314 -19.47 21.85 -17.39
N THR A 315 -19.35 23.03 -18.01
CA THR A 315 -18.52 23.25 -19.21
C THR A 315 -17.41 24.27 -19.02
N VAL A 316 -17.31 24.85 -17.83
CA VAL A 316 -16.27 25.82 -17.46
C VAL A 316 -15.57 25.34 -16.20
N PRO A 317 -14.27 25.66 -16.01
CA PRO A 317 -13.57 25.37 -14.76
C PRO A 317 -14.26 26.00 -13.56
N ASP A 318 -14.12 25.35 -12.41
CA ASP A 318 -14.49 25.99 -11.14
C ASP A 318 -13.59 27.20 -10.88
N THR A 319 -14.20 28.30 -10.47
CA THR A 319 -13.54 29.56 -10.12
C THR A 319 -13.53 29.81 -8.61
N THR A 320 -14.12 28.90 -7.83
CA THR A 320 -14.14 28.94 -6.37
C THR A 320 -13.57 27.64 -5.81
N PRO A 321 -12.77 27.69 -4.72
CA PRO A 321 -12.25 26.49 -4.07
C PRO A 321 -13.38 25.53 -3.65
N SER A 322 -13.10 24.23 -3.71
CA SER A 322 -14.08 23.19 -3.39
C SER A 322 -14.62 23.35 -1.97
N VAL A 323 -15.92 23.16 -1.77
CA VAL A 323 -16.54 23.28 -0.44
C VAL A 323 -16.46 21.93 0.29
N PRO A 324 -15.90 21.87 1.52
CA PRO A 324 -15.90 20.63 2.30
C PRO A 324 -17.32 20.26 2.74
N GLN A 325 -17.60 18.96 2.83
CA GLN A 325 -18.88 18.42 3.28
C GLN A 325 -18.69 17.66 4.59
N LYS A 326 -19.66 17.71 5.50
CA LYS A 326 -19.60 16.86 6.71
C LYS A 326 -19.98 15.43 6.32
N GLY A 327 -19.09 14.48 6.60
CA GLY A 327 -19.38 13.06 6.50
C GLY A 327 -20.41 12.60 7.53
N ASP A 328 -20.93 11.38 7.34
CA ASP A 328 -21.86 10.76 8.29
C ASP A 328 -21.17 10.53 9.65
N ALA A 329 -21.81 10.99 10.72
CA ALA A 329 -21.36 10.72 12.09
C ALA A 329 -21.45 9.21 12.40
N LYS A 330 -20.34 8.59 12.81
CA LYS A 330 -20.37 7.25 13.41
C LYS A 330 -20.50 7.39 14.92
N ASP A 331 -21.45 6.67 15.51
CA ASP A 331 -21.52 6.35 16.94
C ASP A 331 -21.22 7.50 17.93
N GLY A 332 -21.90 8.64 17.77
CA GLY A 332 -21.86 9.72 18.76
C GLY A 332 -20.66 10.68 18.66
N GLU A 333 -19.82 10.55 17.64
CA GLU A 333 -18.79 11.54 17.29
C GLU A 333 -19.33 12.60 16.29
N GLU A 334 -18.84 13.84 16.35
CA GLU A 334 -19.13 14.82 15.30
C GLU A 334 -18.50 14.39 13.96
N GLY A 335 -19.27 14.40 12.88
CA GLY A 335 -18.78 14.04 11.54
C GLY A 335 -17.61 14.93 11.09
N PHE A 336 -16.59 14.32 10.49
CA PHE A 336 -15.42 15.02 9.97
C PHE A 336 -15.72 15.72 8.64
N TRP A 337 -15.01 16.82 8.37
CA TRP A 337 -15.06 17.51 7.08
C TRP A 337 -14.27 16.72 6.02
N GLU A 338 -14.92 16.45 4.89
CA GLU A 338 -14.39 15.64 3.80
C GLU A 338 -14.53 16.37 2.45
N PHE A 339 -13.66 16.01 1.50
CA PHE A 339 -13.71 16.50 0.12
C PHE A 339 -13.95 15.34 -0.82
N GLN A 340 -14.99 15.45 -1.66
CA GLN A 340 -15.41 14.40 -2.59
C GLN A 340 -14.22 13.85 -3.39
N SER A 341 -13.95 12.56 -3.21
CA SER A 341 -13.05 11.81 -4.10
C SER A 341 -13.84 11.11 -5.21
N ALA A 342 -13.19 11.01 -6.38
CA ALA A 342 -13.66 10.24 -7.53
C ALA A 342 -13.44 8.72 -7.40
N VAL A 343 -12.81 8.26 -6.31
CA VAL A 343 -12.64 6.83 -6.02
C VAL A 343 -13.98 6.19 -5.64
N TYR A 344 -14.19 4.98 -6.14
CA TYR A 344 -15.34 4.11 -5.91
C TYR A 344 -14.92 2.77 -5.30
N ASP A 345 -15.86 2.08 -4.67
CA ASP A 345 -15.62 1.00 -3.70
C ASP A 345 -14.82 -0.18 -4.29
N TYR A 346 -15.02 -0.47 -5.58
CA TYR A 346 -14.35 -1.57 -6.29
C TYR A 346 -13.28 -1.09 -7.27
N LEU A 347 -12.73 0.12 -7.09
CA LEU A 347 -11.67 0.64 -7.94
C LEU A 347 -10.37 -0.17 -7.75
N GLU A 348 -9.90 -0.75 -8.85
CA GLU A 348 -8.55 -1.32 -8.99
C GLU A 348 -7.68 -0.38 -9.84
N ALA A 349 -6.38 -0.36 -9.56
CA ALA A 349 -5.42 0.33 -10.42
C ALA A 349 -5.53 -0.17 -11.88
N ASN A 350 -5.31 0.73 -12.83
CA ASN A 350 -5.25 0.37 -14.26
C ASN A 350 -3.80 0.31 -14.77
N ILE A 351 -2.82 0.42 -13.87
CA ILE A 351 -1.38 0.34 -14.15
C ILE A 351 -0.81 -0.80 -13.30
N PRO A 352 -0.03 -1.72 -13.88
CA PRO A 352 0.60 -2.80 -13.11
C PRO A 352 1.51 -2.25 -12.01
N LYS A 353 1.46 -2.83 -10.81
CA LYS A 353 2.26 -2.40 -9.65
C LYS A 353 3.77 -2.23 -9.91
N PRO A 354 4.44 -3.08 -10.75
CA PRO A 354 5.87 -2.89 -11.03
C PRO A 354 6.18 -1.61 -11.82
N LEU A 355 5.19 -1.06 -12.53
CA LEU A 355 5.32 0.17 -13.31
C LEU A 355 4.78 1.39 -12.54
N MET A 356 3.73 1.20 -11.73
CA MET A 356 3.02 2.29 -11.06
C MET A 356 3.85 3.00 -9.98
N LYS A 357 4.75 2.30 -9.29
CA LYS A 357 5.50 2.76 -8.11
C LYS A 357 6.44 3.96 -8.35
N TYR A 358 6.87 4.59 -7.25
CA TYR A 358 8.05 5.47 -7.21
C TYR A 358 9.31 4.62 -7.38
N THR A 359 10.40 5.19 -7.89
CA THR A 359 11.56 4.39 -8.32
C THR A 359 12.41 3.82 -7.17
N ASP A 360 12.10 4.23 -5.95
CA ASP A 360 12.79 3.93 -4.69
C ASP A 360 11.86 3.33 -3.62
N PHE A 361 10.57 3.16 -3.90
CA PHE A 361 9.61 2.62 -2.96
C PHE A 361 8.76 1.53 -3.60
N GLU A 362 8.70 0.36 -2.97
CA GLU A 362 8.07 -0.83 -3.56
C GLU A 362 6.67 -1.06 -3.00
N PHE A 363 5.77 -1.56 -3.85
CA PHE A 363 4.52 -2.16 -3.37
C PHE A 363 4.79 -3.50 -2.66
N GLN A 364 3.89 -3.91 -1.77
CA GLN A 364 3.97 -5.23 -1.16
C GLN A 364 3.82 -6.35 -2.21
N ASP A 365 4.66 -7.39 -2.09
CA ASP A 365 4.74 -8.48 -3.07
C ASP A 365 3.45 -9.29 -3.17
N ASP A 366 2.70 -9.43 -2.07
CA ASP A 366 1.49 -10.26 -2.01
C ASP A 366 0.24 -9.59 -2.59
N LEU A 367 0.28 -8.29 -2.90
CA LEU A 367 -0.80 -7.57 -3.57
C LEU A 367 -1.05 -8.08 -4.99
N PRO A 368 -2.30 -8.00 -5.51
CA PRO A 368 -2.58 -8.26 -6.92
C PRO A 368 -1.74 -7.38 -7.85
N LEU A 369 -1.56 -7.82 -9.11
CA LEU A 369 -0.82 -7.10 -10.15
C LEU A 369 -1.37 -5.69 -10.36
N PHE A 370 -2.68 -5.54 -10.19
CA PHE A 370 -3.42 -4.28 -10.18
C PHE A 370 -4.01 -4.06 -8.78
N PRO A 371 -3.30 -3.37 -7.87
CA PRO A 371 -3.77 -3.21 -6.50
C PRO A 371 -5.10 -2.47 -6.40
N ALA A 372 -5.94 -2.84 -5.43
CA ALA A 372 -7.14 -2.08 -5.08
C ALA A 372 -6.79 -0.68 -4.56
N HIS A 373 -7.71 0.27 -4.68
CA HIS A 373 -7.48 1.66 -4.30
C HIS A 373 -7.01 1.84 -2.84
N VAL A 374 -7.45 0.96 -1.92
CA VAL A 374 -7.04 0.98 -0.51
C VAL A 374 -5.54 0.74 -0.38
N ALA A 375 -5.02 -0.29 -1.07
CA ALA A 375 -3.59 -0.61 -1.05
C ALA A 375 -2.74 0.48 -1.71
N VAL A 376 -3.26 1.15 -2.74
CA VAL A 376 -2.58 2.32 -3.34
C VAL A 376 -2.54 3.49 -2.35
N ASN A 377 -3.63 3.75 -1.64
CA ASN A 377 -3.67 4.81 -0.63
C ASN A 377 -2.70 4.52 0.53
N GLU A 378 -2.64 3.27 1.01
CA GLU A 378 -1.69 2.84 2.04
C GLU A 378 -0.24 2.99 1.56
N TYR A 379 0.05 2.66 0.30
CA TYR A 379 1.37 2.90 -0.30
C TYR A 379 1.74 4.39 -0.28
N LEU A 380 0.81 5.28 -0.65
CA LEU A 380 1.06 6.73 -0.66
C LEU A 380 1.16 7.34 0.74
N ASP A 381 0.37 6.89 1.70
CA ASP A 381 0.49 7.32 3.11
C ASP A 381 1.83 6.87 3.70
N ALA A 382 2.28 5.66 3.39
CA ALA A 382 3.59 5.18 3.79
C ALA A 382 4.74 5.98 3.14
N TYR A 383 4.62 6.31 1.85
CA TYR A 383 5.61 7.16 1.15
C TYR A 383 5.64 8.59 1.69
N ALA A 384 4.54 9.11 2.23
CA ALA A 384 4.49 10.46 2.80
C ALA A 384 5.01 10.55 4.26
N ASP A 385 5.32 9.42 4.91
CA ASP A 385 5.65 9.38 6.35
C ASP A 385 6.85 10.28 6.71
N GLY A 386 7.86 10.35 5.83
CA GLY A 386 9.07 11.16 6.07
C GLY A 386 8.89 12.67 5.93
N ILE A 387 7.85 13.14 5.23
CA ILE A 387 7.55 14.57 5.00
C ILE A 387 6.30 15.03 5.74
N ARG A 388 5.74 14.18 6.59
CA ARG A 388 4.41 14.38 7.20
C ARG A 388 4.34 15.65 8.06
N ASP A 389 5.46 16.01 8.67
CA ASP A 389 5.60 17.21 9.52
C ASP A 389 5.62 18.51 8.69
N ASP A 390 5.97 18.44 7.40
CA ASP A 390 5.95 19.58 6.47
C ASP A 390 4.54 19.82 5.87
N ILE A 391 3.60 18.89 6.11
CA ILE A 391 2.24 18.95 5.57
C ILE A 391 1.28 19.58 6.58
N ARG A 392 0.74 20.75 6.23
CA ARG A 392 -0.41 21.38 6.89
C ARG A 392 -1.70 20.71 6.40
N PHE A 393 -2.06 19.60 7.05
CA PHE A 393 -3.35 18.92 6.81
C PHE A 393 -4.54 19.80 7.19
N LYS A 394 -5.71 19.49 6.61
CA LYS A 394 -6.97 20.21 6.82
C LYS A 394 -6.83 21.72 6.59
N THR A 395 -5.96 22.10 5.65
CA THR A 395 -5.70 23.49 5.30
C THR A 395 -5.89 23.68 3.81
N GLN A 396 -6.91 24.44 3.43
CA GLN A 396 -7.25 24.68 2.03
C GLN A 396 -6.62 25.99 1.55
N VAL A 397 -5.87 25.97 0.45
CA VAL A 397 -5.44 27.21 -0.23
C VAL A 397 -6.63 27.81 -0.98
N ILE A 398 -6.91 29.08 -0.73
CA ILE A 398 -8.07 29.79 -1.28
C ILE A 398 -7.70 30.91 -2.25
N ASP A 399 -6.48 31.45 -2.17
CA ASP A 399 -5.98 32.50 -3.08
C ASP A 399 -4.45 32.53 -3.09
N VAL A 400 -3.85 32.81 -4.24
CA VAL A 400 -2.41 32.90 -4.47
C VAL A 400 -2.13 34.10 -5.36
N GLN A 401 -1.38 35.08 -4.84
CA GLN A 401 -1.10 36.34 -5.51
C GLN A 401 0.39 36.64 -5.61
N LEU A 402 0.83 37.07 -6.80
CA LEU A 402 2.18 37.58 -7.02
C LEU A 402 2.28 39.03 -6.59
N HIS A 403 3.20 39.34 -5.69
CA HIS A 403 3.54 40.70 -5.27
C HIS A 403 4.94 41.06 -5.75
N ARG A 404 5.08 42.27 -6.33
CA ARG A 404 6.36 42.84 -6.74
C ARG A 404 6.74 43.97 -5.79
N ASN A 405 7.83 43.79 -5.05
CA ASN A 405 8.35 44.78 -4.11
C ASN A 405 9.62 45.41 -4.68
N LYS A 406 9.77 46.73 -4.53
CA LYS A 406 11.06 47.40 -4.78
C LYS A 406 11.86 47.39 -3.49
N THR A 407 13.04 46.78 -3.52
CA THR A 407 14.00 46.83 -2.41
C THR A 407 14.55 48.25 -2.24
N GLU A 408 15.15 48.54 -1.07
CA GLU A 408 15.79 49.84 -0.80
C GLU A 408 16.94 50.17 -1.78
N GLU A 409 17.53 49.13 -2.40
CA GLU A 409 18.60 49.23 -3.40
C GLU A 409 18.08 49.36 -4.85
N GLY A 410 16.76 49.35 -5.03
CA GLY A 410 16.09 49.54 -6.34
C GLY A 410 15.90 48.26 -7.16
N GLU A 411 16.25 47.09 -6.63
CA GLU A 411 15.98 45.79 -7.23
C GLU A 411 14.52 45.37 -7.00
N GLU A 412 13.84 44.83 -8.03
CA GLU A 412 12.49 44.28 -7.89
C GLU A 412 12.58 42.83 -7.40
N ALA A 413 12.05 42.55 -6.20
CA ALA A 413 11.89 41.21 -5.67
C ALA A 413 10.43 40.77 -5.84
N THR A 414 10.22 39.55 -6.36
CA THR A 414 8.91 38.94 -6.50
C THR A 414 8.67 37.93 -5.39
N VAL A 415 7.50 37.99 -4.76
CA VAL A 415 7.08 37.05 -3.70
C VAL A 415 5.62 36.65 -3.89
N TRP A 416 5.28 35.46 -3.42
CA TRP A 416 3.95 34.90 -3.50
C TRP A 416 3.25 34.96 -2.16
N HIS A 417 2.08 35.60 -2.12
CA HIS A 417 1.19 35.55 -0.97
C HIS A 417 0.21 34.39 -1.16
N VAL A 418 0.30 33.39 -0.29
CA VAL A 418 -0.59 32.21 -0.29
C VAL A 418 -1.55 32.35 0.86
N LYS A 419 -2.82 32.60 0.54
CA LYS A 419 -3.91 32.65 1.50
C LYS A 419 -4.54 31.27 1.64
N SER A 420 -4.66 30.81 2.88
CA SER A 420 -5.21 29.50 3.22
C SER A 420 -6.28 29.62 4.31
N LYS A 421 -7.12 28.59 4.42
CA LYS A 421 -8.24 28.51 5.34
C LYS A 421 -8.25 27.15 6.04
N ALA A 422 -8.36 27.14 7.37
CA ALA A 422 -8.51 25.91 8.13
C ALA A 422 -9.89 25.29 7.87
N VAL A 423 -9.90 24.04 7.42
CA VAL A 423 -11.10 23.35 6.93
C VAL A 423 -12.12 23.21 8.06
N GLY A 424 -13.35 23.67 7.78
CA GLY A 424 -14.45 23.62 8.75
C GLY A 424 -14.55 24.82 9.68
N THR A 425 -13.68 25.81 9.54
CA THR A 425 -13.67 27.05 10.32
C THR A 425 -13.74 28.26 9.39
N ASP A 426 -13.77 29.48 9.94
CA ASP A 426 -13.56 30.73 9.18
C ASP A 426 -12.16 31.33 9.41
N GLU A 427 -11.25 30.54 9.98
CA GLU A 427 -9.88 30.99 10.26
C GLU A 427 -9.06 30.95 8.97
N GLU A 428 -8.51 32.11 8.61
CA GLU A 428 -7.68 32.31 7.43
C GLU A 428 -6.29 32.80 7.83
N GLU A 429 -5.27 32.33 7.11
CA GLU A 429 -3.88 32.73 7.27
C GLU A 429 -3.30 33.08 5.89
N THR A 430 -2.43 34.09 5.84
CA THR A 430 -1.63 34.40 4.66
C THR A 430 -0.16 34.20 5.00
N ALA A 431 0.50 33.33 4.23
CA ALA A 431 1.94 33.12 4.29
C ALA A 431 2.61 33.65 3.01
N VAL A 432 3.91 33.99 3.12
CA VAL A 432 4.70 34.54 2.01
C VAL A 432 5.76 33.52 1.61
N PHE A 433 5.91 33.27 0.31
CA PHE A 433 6.86 32.30 -0.24
C PHE A 433 7.61 32.89 -1.44
N ASP A 434 8.86 32.47 -1.64
CA ASP A 434 9.64 32.83 -2.83
C ASP A 434 9.16 32.08 -4.08
N SER A 435 8.52 30.92 -3.91
CA SER A 435 8.05 30.07 -5.00
C SER A 435 6.83 29.25 -4.60
N VAL A 436 6.02 28.89 -5.59
CA VAL A 436 4.80 28.09 -5.42
C VAL A 436 4.81 26.93 -6.42
N VAL A 437 4.65 25.71 -5.90
CA VAL A 437 4.48 24.50 -6.71
C VAL A 437 3.03 24.03 -6.60
N VAL A 438 2.30 24.05 -7.71
CA VAL A 438 0.89 23.67 -7.78
C VAL A 438 0.77 22.19 -8.11
N ALA A 439 0.30 21.41 -7.13
CA ALA A 439 0.05 19.97 -7.25
C ALA A 439 -1.39 19.59 -6.84
N ASN A 440 -2.38 20.44 -7.13
CA ASN A 440 -3.78 20.26 -6.73
C ASN A 440 -4.52 19.14 -7.51
N GLY A 441 -3.89 18.57 -8.53
CA GLY A 441 -4.49 17.57 -9.40
C GLY A 441 -5.51 18.15 -10.39
N HIS A 442 -5.98 17.30 -11.31
CA HIS A 442 -6.87 17.72 -12.41
C HIS A 442 -8.05 16.76 -12.62
N TYR A 443 -8.40 15.97 -11.61
CA TYR A 443 -9.57 15.07 -11.59
C TYR A 443 -10.59 15.44 -10.51
N ASP A 444 -10.84 16.74 -10.33
CA ASP A 444 -11.83 17.25 -9.37
C ASP A 444 -12.99 18.01 -10.03
N CYS A 445 -12.72 18.99 -10.90
CA CYS A 445 -13.76 19.74 -11.63
C CYS A 445 -14.35 18.86 -12.76
N ALA A 446 -15.54 18.29 -12.55
CA ALA A 446 -16.19 17.41 -13.53
C ALA A 446 -16.45 18.11 -14.86
N PHE A 447 -16.39 17.39 -15.98
CA PHE A 447 -16.86 17.91 -17.27
C PHE A 447 -18.17 17.23 -17.65
N ILE A 448 -19.26 18.00 -17.73
CA ILE A 448 -20.55 17.52 -18.24
C ILE A 448 -20.93 18.40 -19.43
N PRO A 449 -20.99 17.85 -20.66
CA PRO A 449 -21.25 18.64 -21.86
C PRO A 449 -22.65 19.24 -21.84
N ASN A 450 -22.79 20.44 -22.42
CA ASN A 450 -24.08 21.09 -22.60
C ASN A 450 -24.86 20.45 -23.77
N ILE A 451 -25.42 19.26 -23.53
CA ILE A 451 -26.31 18.57 -24.46
C ILE A 451 -27.71 19.18 -24.35
N LYS A 452 -28.40 19.33 -25.49
CA LYS A 452 -29.74 19.91 -25.53
C LYS A 452 -30.67 19.24 -24.51
N GLY A 453 -31.31 20.03 -23.65
CA GLY A 453 -32.27 19.58 -22.64
C GLY A 453 -31.68 18.94 -21.38
N VAL A 454 -30.35 18.78 -21.26
CA VAL A 454 -29.73 18.11 -20.09
C VAL A 454 -30.03 18.81 -18.76
N GLY A 455 -30.06 20.14 -18.76
CA GLY A 455 -30.41 20.94 -17.58
C GLY A 455 -31.90 20.84 -17.21
N ASP A 456 -32.80 20.78 -18.20
CA ASP A 456 -34.22 20.57 -17.97
C ASP A 456 -34.49 19.19 -17.38
N TRP A 457 -33.82 18.17 -17.90
CA TRP A 457 -33.85 16.81 -17.35
C TRP A 457 -33.38 16.79 -15.90
N HIS A 458 -32.21 17.38 -15.61
CA HIS A 458 -31.64 17.38 -14.26
C HIS A 458 -32.59 18.04 -13.25
N ARG A 459 -33.25 19.14 -13.64
CA ARG A 459 -34.28 19.79 -12.81
C ARG A 459 -35.52 18.92 -12.61
N ALA A 460 -35.97 18.23 -13.66
CA ALA A 460 -37.15 17.36 -13.59
C ALA A 460 -36.90 16.08 -12.77
N TYR A 461 -35.66 15.57 -12.80
CA TYR A 461 -35.27 14.32 -12.15
C TYR A 461 -33.93 14.46 -11.39
N PRO A 462 -33.91 15.16 -10.24
CA PRO A 462 -32.72 15.28 -9.42
C PRO A 462 -32.12 13.91 -9.06
N GLY A 463 -30.80 13.78 -9.18
CA GLY A 463 -30.06 12.53 -8.90
C GLY A 463 -30.07 11.49 -10.04
N SER A 464 -30.84 11.69 -11.11
CA SER A 464 -30.82 10.79 -12.29
C SER A 464 -29.59 11.00 -13.18
N ILE A 465 -28.95 12.17 -13.11
CA ILE A 465 -27.69 12.46 -13.80
C ILE A 465 -26.58 12.56 -12.75
N ILE A 466 -25.51 11.80 -12.95
CA ILE A 466 -24.28 11.94 -12.19
C ILE A 466 -23.07 11.98 -13.14
N HIS A 467 -21.96 12.54 -12.68
CA HIS A 467 -20.63 12.32 -13.23
C HIS A 467 -19.96 11.12 -12.56
N SER A 468 -18.95 10.53 -13.21
CA SER A 468 -18.14 9.43 -12.65
C SER A 468 -17.52 9.76 -11.29
N LYS A 469 -17.25 11.04 -10.99
CA LYS A 469 -16.81 11.54 -9.67
C LYS A 469 -17.75 11.14 -8.52
N ASN A 470 -19.05 10.98 -8.80
CA ASN A 470 -20.06 10.58 -7.81
C ASN A 470 -20.49 9.11 -7.94
N TYR A 471 -19.93 8.35 -8.90
CA TYR A 471 -20.12 6.91 -8.90
C TYR A 471 -19.45 6.30 -7.66
N LYS A 472 -20.10 5.34 -7.01
CA LYS A 472 -19.60 4.69 -5.78
C LYS A 472 -19.59 3.18 -5.88
N ARG A 473 -20.71 2.61 -6.30
CA ARG A 473 -20.87 1.16 -6.40
C ARG A 473 -21.98 0.79 -7.39
N PRO A 474 -21.90 -0.38 -8.04
CA PRO A 474 -22.85 -0.79 -9.07
C PRO A 474 -24.24 -1.17 -8.52
N GLU A 475 -24.34 -1.58 -7.25
CA GLU A 475 -25.61 -1.95 -6.60
C GLU A 475 -26.61 -0.79 -6.55
N ASN A 476 -26.13 0.46 -6.64
CA ASN A 476 -26.97 1.65 -6.74
C ASN A 476 -27.85 1.66 -8.01
N TYR A 477 -27.60 0.74 -8.96
CA TYR A 477 -28.25 0.66 -10.25
C TYR A 477 -29.03 -0.63 -10.48
N ASP A 478 -29.28 -1.41 -9.41
CA ASP A 478 -30.07 -2.64 -9.48
C ASP A 478 -31.42 -2.41 -10.17
N GLY A 479 -31.64 -3.13 -11.28
CA GLY A 479 -32.87 -3.09 -12.07
C GLY A 479 -33.17 -1.77 -12.80
N LYS A 480 -32.26 -0.78 -12.77
CA LYS A 480 -32.42 0.53 -13.42
C LYS A 480 -32.03 0.47 -14.89
N LYS A 481 -32.72 1.23 -15.74
CA LYS A 481 -32.27 1.46 -17.12
C LYS A 481 -31.19 2.55 -17.12
N VAL A 482 -29.95 2.16 -17.43
CA VAL A 482 -28.77 3.03 -17.30
C VAL A 482 -28.14 3.37 -18.65
N VAL A 483 -27.78 4.63 -18.82
CA VAL A 483 -26.90 5.10 -19.90
C VAL A 483 -25.58 5.59 -19.34
N VAL A 484 -24.47 5.01 -19.78
CA VAL A 484 -23.12 5.51 -19.51
C VAL A 484 -22.67 6.35 -20.72
N VAL A 485 -22.22 7.58 -20.48
CA VAL A 485 -21.79 8.51 -21.55
C VAL A 485 -20.28 8.67 -21.53
N GLY A 486 -19.63 8.21 -22.60
CA GLY A 486 -18.18 8.24 -22.76
C GLY A 486 -17.55 6.86 -22.53
N ALA A 487 -16.75 6.42 -23.49
CA ALA A 487 -16.06 5.12 -23.48
C ALA A 487 -14.54 5.26 -23.21
N GLY A 488 -14.17 6.21 -22.33
CA GLY A 488 -12.82 6.28 -21.78
C GLY A 488 -12.56 5.18 -20.74
N VAL A 489 -11.40 5.21 -20.08
CA VAL A 489 -11.02 4.20 -19.05
C VAL A 489 -12.11 4.05 -17.99
N SER A 490 -12.55 5.16 -17.36
CA SER A 490 -13.62 5.13 -16.36
C SER A 490 -14.98 4.71 -16.93
N GLY A 491 -15.27 5.08 -18.18
CA GLY A 491 -16.53 4.72 -18.83
C GLY A 491 -16.68 3.22 -19.05
N ILE A 492 -15.62 2.58 -19.55
CA ILE A 492 -15.58 1.13 -19.74
C ILE A 492 -15.61 0.41 -18.38
N ASP A 493 -14.84 0.91 -17.40
CA ASP A 493 -14.80 0.31 -16.07
C ASP A 493 -16.16 0.32 -15.37
N ILE A 494 -16.78 1.50 -15.28
CA ILE A 494 -18.09 1.68 -14.67
C ILE A 494 -19.17 0.92 -15.44
N ALA A 495 -19.14 0.94 -16.78
CA ALA A 495 -20.11 0.16 -17.57
C ALA A 495 -20.02 -1.34 -17.27
N ASN A 496 -18.80 -1.90 -17.16
CA ASN A 496 -18.60 -3.31 -16.81
C ASN A 496 -19.06 -3.64 -15.39
N GLN A 497 -18.86 -2.73 -14.42
CA GLN A 497 -19.36 -2.93 -13.06
C GLN A 497 -20.88 -2.84 -12.97
N VAL A 498 -21.49 -1.90 -13.70
CA VAL A 498 -22.95 -1.61 -13.60
C VAL A 498 -23.78 -2.59 -14.43
N ALA A 499 -23.27 -3.10 -15.55
CA ALA A 499 -24.06 -3.94 -16.46
C ALA A 499 -24.65 -5.24 -15.85
N PRO A 500 -23.99 -5.92 -14.88
CA PRO A 500 -24.59 -7.04 -14.16
C PRO A 500 -25.76 -6.65 -13.23
N HIS A 501 -25.87 -5.38 -12.84
CA HIS A 501 -26.86 -4.85 -11.90
C HIS A 501 -28.02 -4.15 -12.61
N ALA A 502 -27.72 -3.42 -13.68
CA ALA A 502 -28.71 -2.66 -14.45
C ALA A 502 -29.68 -3.53 -15.26
N GLN A 503 -30.80 -2.94 -15.65
CA GLN A 503 -31.70 -3.52 -16.64
C GLN A 503 -30.95 -3.75 -17.96
N TYR A 504 -31.00 -4.99 -18.46
CA TYR A 504 -30.35 -5.36 -19.71
C TYR A 504 -31.06 -4.78 -20.96
N PRO A 505 -30.33 -4.22 -21.95
CA PRO A 505 -28.89 -3.91 -21.92
C PRO A 505 -28.58 -2.57 -21.24
N LEU A 506 -27.38 -2.48 -20.65
CA LEU A 506 -26.80 -1.18 -20.32
C LEU A 506 -26.38 -0.48 -21.62
N LEU A 507 -26.73 0.80 -21.77
CA LEU A 507 -26.39 1.56 -22.97
C LEU A 507 -25.10 2.35 -22.77
N LEU A 508 -24.09 2.12 -23.60
CA LEU A 508 -22.82 2.85 -23.61
C LEU A 508 -22.79 3.82 -24.79
N SER A 509 -23.03 5.10 -24.51
CA SER A 509 -22.98 6.16 -25.52
C SER A 509 -21.55 6.57 -25.81
N ARG A 510 -21.17 6.52 -27.10
CA ARG A 510 -19.83 6.89 -27.57
C ARG A 510 -19.92 7.68 -28.88
N ARG A 511 -18.95 8.58 -29.10
CA ARG A 511 -18.77 9.22 -30.40
C ARG A 511 -18.32 8.18 -31.42
N ALA A 512 -18.82 8.28 -32.65
CA ALA A 512 -18.33 7.45 -33.74
C ALA A 512 -16.82 7.68 -33.93
N ALA A 513 -16.03 6.62 -33.84
CA ALA A 513 -14.60 6.72 -34.07
C ALA A 513 -14.35 7.08 -35.55
N LYS A 514 -13.45 8.03 -35.83
CA LYS A 514 -12.85 8.16 -37.17
C LYS A 514 -12.05 6.88 -37.45
N GLY A 515 -12.63 5.95 -38.20
CA GLY A 515 -11.93 4.78 -38.73
C GLY A 515 -11.98 3.49 -37.89
N SER A 516 -12.79 3.39 -36.82
CA SER A 516 -12.99 2.08 -36.16
C SER A 516 -14.35 1.49 -36.56
N SER A 517 -14.31 0.55 -37.50
CA SER A 517 -15.27 -0.54 -37.54
C SER A 517 -14.80 -1.60 -36.53
N SER A 518 -15.43 -1.65 -35.36
CA SER A 518 -15.57 -2.94 -34.69
C SER A 518 -16.88 -2.95 -33.91
N PRO A 519 -17.87 -3.74 -34.34
CA PRO A 519 -18.97 -4.09 -33.48
C PRO A 519 -18.39 -5.01 -32.40
N LEU A 520 -18.42 -4.57 -31.14
CA LEU A 520 -18.41 -5.54 -30.05
C LEU A 520 -19.73 -6.31 -30.14
N ALA A 521 -19.73 -7.38 -30.93
CA ALA A 521 -20.63 -8.50 -30.74
C ALA A 521 -19.91 -9.77 -31.17
N PRO A 522 -19.75 -10.70 -30.24
CA PRO A 522 -20.54 -11.92 -30.36
C PRO A 522 -21.40 -12.15 -29.11
N GLU A 523 -22.62 -12.65 -29.34
CA GLU A 523 -23.52 -13.33 -28.40
C GLU A 523 -23.68 -12.73 -26.98
N LYS A 524 -24.77 -11.98 -26.77
CA LYS A 524 -25.30 -11.56 -25.45
C LYS A 524 -24.27 -10.92 -24.50
N THR A 525 -23.58 -9.88 -24.92
CA THR A 525 -22.91 -8.97 -23.97
C THR A 525 -23.98 -8.17 -23.21
N SER A 526 -23.78 -7.95 -21.90
CA SER A 526 -24.68 -7.17 -21.02
C SER A 526 -24.75 -5.65 -21.36
N ILE A 527 -23.87 -5.20 -22.26
CA ILE A 527 -23.68 -3.80 -22.68
C ILE A 527 -23.94 -3.68 -24.19
N GLU A 528 -24.67 -2.64 -24.57
CA GLU A 528 -24.94 -2.25 -25.96
C GLU A 528 -24.36 -0.86 -26.25
N ASP A 529 -23.62 -0.75 -27.36
CA ASP A 529 -23.09 0.52 -27.82
C ASP A 529 -24.12 1.33 -28.59
N VAL A 530 -24.25 2.60 -28.21
CA VAL A 530 -25.15 3.57 -28.85
C VAL A 530 -24.38 4.82 -29.29
N SER A 531 -24.93 5.54 -30.27
CA SER A 531 -24.29 6.76 -30.77
C SER A 531 -24.27 7.88 -29.73
N GLU A 532 -23.73 9.05 -30.10
CA GLU A 532 -23.79 10.25 -29.27
C GLU A 532 -25.24 10.66 -29.00
N ILE A 533 -25.49 11.20 -27.82
CA ILE A 533 -26.80 11.75 -27.44
C ILE A 533 -26.99 13.10 -28.15
N ASP A 534 -28.11 13.25 -28.84
CA ASP A 534 -28.54 14.49 -29.47
C ASP A 534 -29.31 15.38 -28.47
N GLU A 535 -30.26 14.78 -27.74
CA GLU A 535 -31.19 15.53 -26.89
C GLU A 535 -31.71 14.70 -25.71
N PHE A 536 -31.80 15.36 -24.54
CA PHE A 536 -32.58 14.91 -23.39
C PHE A 536 -33.97 15.54 -23.44
N VAL A 537 -35.01 14.71 -23.39
CA VAL A 537 -36.41 15.14 -23.32
C VAL A 537 -36.97 14.65 -21.99
N ALA A 538 -37.31 15.61 -21.10
CA ALA A 538 -37.79 15.29 -19.76
C ALA A 538 -39.06 14.41 -19.79
N ASP A 539 -39.95 14.61 -20.76
CA ASP A 539 -41.15 13.78 -20.87
C ASP A 539 -40.80 12.29 -21.02
N ASN A 540 -41.41 11.48 -20.17
CA ASN A 540 -41.20 10.03 -20.07
C ASN A 540 -39.72 9.60 -19.96
N ARG A 541 -38.84 10.47 -19.43
CA ARG A 541 -37.39 10.20 -19.33
C ARG A 541 -36.81 9.70 -20.66
N THR A 542 -36.95 10.50 -21.71
CA THR A 542 -36.58 10.14 -23.09
C THR A 542 -35.23 10.70 -23.54
N ILE A 543 -34.32 9.86 -24.03
CA ILE A 543 -33.04 10.24 -24.65
C ILE A 543 -33.11 9.97 -26.15
N ARG A 544 -32.73 10.96 -26.96
CA ARG A 544 -32.60 10.85 -28.42
C ARG A 544 -31.13 10.82 -28.80
N PHE A 545 -30.79 9.92 -29.71
CA PHE A 545 -29.44 9.73 -30.21
C PHE A 545 -29.32 10.30 -31.63
N ILE A 546 -28.10 10.69 -32.02
CA ILE A 546 -27.84 11.32 -33.32
C ILE A 546 -28.19 10.44 -34.53
N ASP A 547 -28.24 9.12 -34.35
CA ASP A 547 -28.64 8.14 -35.37
C ASP A 547 -30.16 7.99 -35.51
N GLY A 548 -30.94 8.74 -34.72
CA GLY A 548 -32.39 8.70 -34.69
C GLY A 548 -32.98 7.70 -33.69
N ARG A 549 -32.16 6.92 -32.97
CA ARG A 549 -32.64 6.05 -31.90
C ARG A 549 -33.26 6.87 -30.77
N ILE A 550 -34.31 6.33 -30.17
CA ILE A 550 -35.02 6.94 -29.04
C ILE A 550 -35.14 5.91 -27.92
N GLU A 551 -34.68 6.28 -26.73
CA GLU A 551 -34.79 5.46 -25.53
C GLU A 551 -35.63 6.15 -24.48
N THR A 552 -36.66 5.48 -23.98
CA THR A 552 -37.58 6.02 -22.96
C THR A 552 -37.40 5.30 -21.64
N GLY A 553 -37.89 5.91 -20.55
CA GLY A 553 -37.82 5.33 -19.20
C GLY A 553 -36.39 5.16 -18.69
N VAL A 554 -35.45 6.04 -19.06
CA VAL A 554 -34.07 5.97 -18.57
C VAL A 554 -34.01 6.44 -17.12
N ASP A 555 -33.58 5.57 -16.21
CA ASP A 555 -33.54 5.84 -14.78
C ASP A 555 -32.29 6.60 -14.33
N ALA A 556 -31.15 6.31 -14.96
CA ALA A 556 -29.88 6.92 -14.60
C ALA A 556 -28.97 7.16 -15.80
N VAL A 557 -28.21 8.24 -15.74
CA VAL A 557 -27.23 8.66 -16.73
C VAL A 557 -25.92 8.97 -16.01
N ILE A 558 -24.86 8.24 -16.36
CA ILE A 558 -23.53 8.38 -15.76
C ILE A 558 -22.60 9.01 -16.81
N PHE A 559 -22.26 10.27 -16.62
CA PHE A 559 -21.27 10.96 -17.44
C PHE A 559 -19.86 10.54 -17.04
N CYS A 560 -19.20 9.81 -17.93
CA CYS A 560 -17.79 9.42 -17.86
C CYS A 560 -16.96 10.26 -18.84
N THR A 561 -17.21 11.57 -18.83
CA THR A 561 -16.74 12.54 -19.83
C THR A 561 -15.44 13.26 -19.43
N GLY A 562 -14.89 12.94 -18.25
CA GLY A 562 -13.61 13.45 -17.80
C GLY A 562 -13.75 14.72 -16.98
N TYR A 563 -12.67 15.49 -16.90
CA TYR A 563 -12.55 16.63 -16.00
C TYR A 563 -11.98 17.83 -16.73
N LEU A 564 -12.11 19.00 -16.11
CA LEU A 564 -11.48 20.25 -16.52
C LEU A 564 -10.31 20.54 -15.57
N TYR A 565 -9.23 21.09 -16.11
CA TYR A 565 -8.22 21.78 -15.29
C TYR A 565 -8.88 22.98 -14.63
N SER A 566 -8.61 23.18 -13.34
CA SER A 566 -9.18 24.26 -12.54
C SER A 566 -8.20 24.69 -11.45
N TYR A 567 -8.03 26.00 -11.33
CA TYR A 567 -7.15 26.66 -10.38
C TYR A 567 -7.90 27.82 -9.72
N PRO A 568 -8.88 27.52 -8.85
CA PRO A 568 -9.76 28.54 -8.30
C PRO A 568 -9.05 29.53 -7.37
N PHE A 569 -7.83 29.20 -6.93
CA PHE A 569 -6.96 30.07 -6.14
C PHE A 569 -5.97 30.91 -6.98
N LEU A 570 -5.99 30.82 -8.32
CA LEU A 570 -5.12 31.59 -9.23
C LEU A 570 -5.91 32.53 -10.16
N GLN A 571 -7.11 32.97 -9.74
CA GLN A 571 -8.01 33.76 -10.61
C GLN A 571 -7.44 35.13 -11.01
N ASN A 572 -6.49 35.66 -10.25
CA ASN A 572 -5.89 36.99 -10.48
C ASN A 572 -4.53 36.92 -11.20
N LEU A 573 -4.11 35.73 -11.65
CA LEU A 573 -2.84 35.56 -12.36
C LEU A 573 -2.97 36.03 -13.82
N GLU A 574 -2.02 36.86 -14.26
CA GLU A 574 -1.99 37.41 -15.62
C GLU A 574 -0.63 37.13 -16.30
N PRO A 575 -0.61 36.53 -17.51
CA PRO A 575 -1.74 35.85 -18.16
C PRO A 575 -2.28 34.64 -17.39
N ALA A 576 -3.58 34.36 -17.52
CA ALA A 576 -4.22 33.23 -16.85
C ALA A 576 -3.62 31.88 -17.29
N VAL A 577 -3.51 30.93 -16.37
CA VAL A 577 -3.03 29.56 -16.65
C VAL A 577 -4.16 28.62 -17.10
N VAL A 578 -5.41 29.06 -17.08
CA VAL A 578 -6.56 28.28 -17.54
C VAL A 578 -7.64 29.19 -18.09
N SER A 579 -8.14 28.88 -19.30
CA SER A 579 -9.32 29.55 -19.88
C SER A 579 -10.53 28.63 -19.95
N THR A 580 -10.47 27.61 -20.82
CA THR A 580 -11.58 26.68 -21.08
C THR A 580 -11.59 25.45 -20.17
N GLY A 581 -10.48 25.20 -19.45
CA GLY A 581 -10.29 23.99 -18.66
C GLY A 581 -9.83 22.77 -19.44
N ASN A 582 -9.68 22.85 -20.76
CA ASN A 582 -9.20 21.72 -21.55
C ASN A 582 -7.70 21.45 -21.33
N ARG A 583 -6.92 22.48 -21.02
CA ARG A 583 -5.49 22.40 -20.73
C ARG A 583 -5.07 23.47 -19.73
N THR A 584 -3.85 23.35 -19.24
CA THR A 584 -3.13 24.44 -18.57
C THR A 584 -2.29 25.18 -19.62
N GLU A 585 -2.28 26.50 -19.53
CA GLU A 585 -1.77 27.41 -20.54
C GLU A 585 -0.56 28.18 -20.01
N ASN A 586 0.26 28.72 -20.92
CA ASN A 586 1.39 29.58 -20.59
C ASN A 586 2.49 28.86 -19.78
N LEU A 587 2.74 27.59 -20.11
CA LEU A 587 3.74 26.75 -19.43
C LEU A 587 4.81 26.25 -20.39
N TYR A 588 6.05 26.19 -19.89
CA TYR A 588 7.16 25.47 -20.50
C TYR A 588 7.28 24.05 -19.93
N LEU A 589 7.45 23.05 -20.80
CA LEU A 589 7.55 21.63 -20.43
C LEU A 589 6.41 21.13 -19.54
N HIS A 590 5.22 21.73 -19.65
CA HIS A 590 4.07 21.45 -18.78
C HIS A 590 4.28 21.73 -17.29
N MET A 591 5.33 22.49 -16.91
CA MET A 591 5.64 22.78 -15.50
C MET A 591 5.79 24.26 -15.21
N PHE A 592 6.69 24.95 -15.92
CA PHE A 592 7.15 26.28 -15.52
C PHE A 592 6.32 27.38 -16.16
N TYR A 593 5.71 28.25 -15.36
CA TYR A 593 4.96 29.39 -15.87
C TYR A 593 5.87 30.38 -16.62
N HIS A 594 5.41 30.90 -17.77
CA HIS A 594 6.25 31.72 -18.64
C HIS A 594 6.70 33.02 -17.98
N GLU A 595 5.78 33.80 -17.42
CA GLU A 595 6.11 35.15 -16.92
C GLU A 595 6.81 35.13 -15.57
N GLU A 596 6.54 34.13 -14.72
CA GLU A 596 7.14 33.99 -13.39
C GLU A 596 7.37 32.51 -13.05
N PRO A 597 8.52 31.92 -13.43
CA PRO A 597 8.78 30.48 -13.29
C PRO A 597 8.91 29.98 -11.85
N THR A 598 8.97 30.88 -10.87
CA THR A 598 8.80 30.55 -9.45
C THR A 598 7.40 30.01 -9.14
N LEU A 599 6.43 30.17 -10.06
CA LEU A 599 5.21 29.36 -10.12
C LEU A 599 5.42 28.18 -11.08
N SER A 600 5.27 26.97 -10.55
CA SER A 600 5.36 25.74 -11.33
C SER A 600 4.21 24.77 -11.05
N PHE A 601 3.99 23.83 -11.95
CA PHE A 601 2.92 22.83 -11.89
C PHE A 601 3.48 21.43 -12.02
N LEU A 602 2.87 20.45 -11.34
CA LEU A 602 3.28 19.05 -11.42
C LEU A 602 2.14 18.16 -11.91
N SER A 603 2.52 17.09 -12.60
CA SER A 603 1.66 15.97 -13.03
C SER A 603 0.45 16.39 -13.87
N LEU A 604 0.64 17.34 -14.79
CA LEU A 604 -0.38 17.72 -15.78
C LEU A 604 -0.54 16.72 -16.95
N PRO A 605 0.52 16.07 -17.48
CA PRO A 605 0.36 15.10 -18.57
C PRO A 605 -0.62 13.97 -18.23
N ILE A 606 -1.36 13.49 -19.24
CA ILE A 606 -2.36 12.41 -19.10
C ILE A 606 -2.12 11.28 -20.10
N ARG A 607 -2.63 10.09 -19.78
CA ARG A 607 -2.27 8.79 -20.42
C ARG A 607 -0.86 8.30 -20.10
N ILE A 608 -0.27 8.87 -19.06
CA ILE A 608 1.05 8.58 -18.51
C ILE A 608 1.00 7.58 -17.34
N VAL A 609 2.15 7.31 -16.72
CA VAL A 609 2.26 6.66 -15.40
C VAL A 609 2.54 7.73 -14.33
N PRO A 610 1.60 8.04 -13.40
CA PRO A 610 1.67 9.26 -12.59
C PRO A 610 2.90 9.41 -11.69
N PHE A 611 3.30 8.37 -10.95
CA PHE A 611 4.27 8.54 -9.87
C PHE A 611 5.67 8.86 -10.39
N ILE A 612 6.14 8.18 -11.46
CA ILE A 612 7.43 8.52 -12.06
C ILE A 612 7.42 9.89 -12.74
N ILE A 613 6.32 10.32 -13.37
CA ILE A 613 6.21 11.67 -13.93
C ILE A 613 6.31 12.72 -12.82
N ALA A 614 5.58 12.52 -11.72
CA ALA A 614 5.67 13.40 -10.55
C ALA A 614 7.10 13.46 -9.99
N GLU A 615 7.78 12.31 -9.91
CA GLU A 615 9.15 12.21 -9.43
C GLU A 615 10.15 12.98 -10.29
N VAL A 616 10.14 12.77 -11.62
CA VAL A 616 11.11 13.43 -12.51
C VAL A 616 10.82 14.93 -12.69
N GLN A 617 9.54 15.32 -12.73
CA GLN A 617 9.16 16.73 -12.76
C GLN A 617 9.55 17.42 -11.45
N GLY A 618 9.24 16.80 -10.30
CA GLY A 618 9.62 17.32 -8.98
C GLY A 618 11.12 17.49 -8.83
N ALA A 619 11.92 16.53 -9.32
CA ALA A 619 13.38 16.61 -9.29
C ALA A 619 13.93 17.79 -10.11
N LEU A 620 13.40 18.04 -11.32
CA LEU A 620 13.86 19.15 -12.16
C LEU A 620 13.40 20.52 -11.61
N VAL A 621 12.17 20.60 -11.09
CA VAL A 621 11.69 21.81 -10.39
C VAL A 621 12.55 22.11 -9.18
N ALA A 622 12.92 21.11 -8.37
CA ALA A 622 13.81 21.31 -7.22
C ALA A 622 15.17 21.88 -7.63
N ARG A 623 15.78 21.35 -8.70
CA ARG A 623 17.06 21.88 -9.24
C ARG A 623 16.94 23.31 -9.75
N PHE A 624 15.82 23.65 -10.38
CA PHE A 624 15.54 25.03 -10.79
C PHE A 624 15.48 25.96 -9.59
N LEU A 625 14.68 25.61 -8.57
CA LEU A 625 14.51 26.43 -7.36
C LEU A 625 15.80 26.54 -6.54
N ALA A 626 16.65 25.51 -6.57
CA ALA A 626 17.97 25.51 -5.96
C ALA A 626 19.04 26.28 -6.75
N GLY A 627 18.70 26.83 -7.93
CA GLY A 627 19.63 27.55 -8.80
C GLY A 627 20.63 26.65 -9.56
N ARG A 628 20.41 25.33 -9.56
CA ARG A 628 21.26 24.33 -10.23
C ARG A 628 20.83 24.07 -11.68
N PHE A 629 19.61 24.43 -12.03
CA PHE A 629 19.10 24.37 -13.40
C PHE A 629 18.62 25.74 -13.86
N ALA A 630 19.08 26.18 -15.03
CA ALA A 630 18.65 27.42 -15.64
C ALA A 630 17.64 27.14 -16.75
N LEU A 631 16.50 27.84 -16.72
CA LEU A 631 15.52 27.80 -17.79
C LEU A 631 16.02 28.58 -19.02
N PRO A 632 15.64 28.17 -20.25
CA PRO A 632 15.93 28.96 -21.43
C PRO A 632 15.17 30.29 -21.42
N PRO A 633 15.57 31.28 -22.25
CA PRO A 633 14.89 32.56 -22.37
C PRO A 633 13.38 32.42 -22.61
N VAL A 634 12.59 33.39 -22.11
CA VAL A 634 11.12 33.40 -22.26
C VAL A 634 10.67 33.20 -23.71
N SER A 635 11.41 33.76 -24.68
CA SER A 635 11.12 33.59 -26.11
C SER A 635 11.19 32.12 -26.55
N GLU A 636 12.22 31.38 -26.17
CA GLU A 636 12.37 29.96 -26.52
C GLU A 636 11.33 29.08 -25.80
N ARG A 637 10.91 29.49 -24.60
CA ARG A 637 9.85 28.80 -23.85
C ARG A 637 8.48 28.96 -24.51
N LYS A 638 8.16 30.17 -25.00
CA LYS A 638 6.97 30.43 -25.83
C LYS A 638 7.10 29.71 -27.19
N GLU A 639 8.29 29.74 -27.78
CA GLU A 639 8.83 28.87 -28.84
C GLU A 639 8.32 27.43 -28.75
N TRP A 640 8.59 26.82 -27.60
CA TRP A 640 8.22 25.45 -27.28
C TRP A 640 6.70 25.23 -27.19
N GLU A 641 5.98 26.11 -26.49
CA GLU A 641 4.52 25.98 -26.34
C GLU A 641 3.80 26.14 -27.68
N GLU A 642 4.21 27.08 -28.52
CA GLU A 642 3.64 27.31 -29.85
C GLU A 642 3.81 26.08 -30.74
N ARG A 643 5.00 25.47 -30.78
CA ARG A 643 5.21 24.22 -31.52
C ARG A 643 4.35 23.08 -30.98
N HIS A 644 4.25 22.95 -29.66
CA HIS A 644 3.41 21.92 -29.04
C HIS A 644 1.92 22.15 -29.33
N LEU A 645 1.48 23.41 -29.42
CA LEU A 645 0.12 23.77 -29.83
C LEU A 645 -0.15 23.43 -31.29
N GLU A 646 0.81 23.63 -32.19
CA GLU A 646 0.70 23.23 -33.59
C GLU A 646 0.59 21.71 -33.74
N GLU A 647 1.35 20.95 -32.93
CA GLU A 647 1.38 19.50 -32.97
C GLU A 647 0.16 18.83 -32.33
N LYS A 648 -0.29 19.32 -31.17
CA LYS A 648 -1.34 18.68 -30.35
C LYS A 648 -2.69 19.39 -30.39
N GLY A 649 -2.72 20.65 -30.82
CA GLY A 649 -3.89 21.52 -30.72
C GLY A 649 -4.09 22.11 -29.32
N SER A 650 -5.03 23.05 -29.22
CA SER A 650 -5.36 23.77 -27.97
C SER A 650 -6.35 23.03 -27.05
N GLY A 651 -6.77 21.82 -27.44
CA GLY A 651 -7.70 20.99 -26.68
C GLY A 651 -7.02 20.19 -25.57
N LYS A 652 -7.75 19.20 -25.05
CA LYS A 652 -7.25 18.27 -24.02
C LYS A 652 -6.06 17.44 -24.48
N GLU A 653 -5.95 17.24 -25.79
CA GLU A 653 -4.87 16.54 -26.46
C GLU A 653 -3.50 17.18 -26.23
N PHE A 654 -3.45 18.46 -25.84
CA PHE A 654 -2.22 19.19 -25.51
C PHE A 654 -1.37 18.47 -24.43
N HIS A 655 -2.01 17.91 -23.41
CA HIS A 655 -1.32 17.17 -22.34
C HIS A 655 -1.33 15.65 -22.56
N PHE A 656 -1.82 15.15 -23.70
CA PHE A 656 -1.85 13.71 -23.96
C PHE A 656 -0.44 13.21 -24.29
N MET A 657 0.02 12.27 -23.50
CA MET A 657 1.36 11.69 -23.60
C MET A 657 1.27 10.19 -23.37
N GLY A 658 0.78 9.48 -24.38
CA GLY A 658 0.72 8.01 -24.36
C GLY A 658 2.02 7.41 -24.88
N PHE A 659 2.33 6.17 -24.49
CA PHE A 659 3.51 5.47 -24.98
C PHE A 659 3.63 5.50 -26.52
N PRO A 660 4.82 5.81 -27.08
CA PRO A 660 6.13 5.97 -26.40
C PRO A 660 6.47 7.39 -25.91
N GLU A 661 5.54 8.36 -26.04
CA GLU A 661 5.83 9.76 -25.76
C GLU A 661 6.14 10.04 -24.28
N ASP A 662 5.52 9.30 -23.36
CA ASP A 662 5.79 9.41 -21.93
C ASP A 662 7.18 8.92 -21.56
N ALA A 663 7.64 7.83 -22.17
CA ALA A 663 9.01 7.37 -22.03
C ALA A 663 10.00 8.41 -22.54
N HIS A 664 9.77 9.01 -23.71
CA HIS A 664 10.65 10.06 -24.24
C HIS A 664 10.68 11.31 -23.35
N TYR A 665 9.54 11.69 -22.78
CA TYR A 665 9.47 12.82 -21.86
C TYR A 665 10.20 12.54 -20.54
N ILE A 666 10.05 11.34 -19.98
CA ILE A 666 10.85 10.89 -18.81
C ILE A 666 12.34 10.99 -19.14
N ASP A 667 12.77 10.43 -20.27
CA ASP A 667 14.18 10.46 -20.68
C ASP A 667 14.71 11.88 -20.89
N GLN A 668 13.89 12.77 -21.46
CA GLN A 668 14.21 14.19 -21.63
C GLN A 668 14.45 14.86 -20.27
N LEU A 669 13.52 14.69 -19.32
CA LEU A 669 13.63 15.33 -18.00
C LEU A 669 14.78 14.75 -17.18
N VAL A 670 14.99 13.43 -17.22
CA VAL A 670 16.14 12.79 -16.57
C VAL A 670 17.46 13.31 -17.15
N GLY A 671 17.55 13.48 -18.48
CA GLY A 671 18.73 14.08 -19.10
C GLY A 671 18.98 15.54 -18.67
N MET A 672 17.94 16.34 -18.47
CA MET A 672 18.05 17.69 -17.92
C MET A 672 18.51 17.68 -16.45
N VAL A 673 17.97 16.76 -15.65
CA VAL A 673 18.37 16.54 -14.25
C VAL A 673 19.85 16.14 -14.16
N GLU A 674 20.29 15.17 -14.95
CA GLU A 674 21.69 14.74 -15.00
C GLU A 674 22.64 15.86 -15.45
N THR A 675 22.20 16.71 -16.39
CA THR A 675 22.97 17.88 -16.83
C THR A 675 23.11 18.91 -15.70
N ALA A 676 22.06 19.12 -14.90
CA ALA A 676 22.09 20.00 -13.74
C ALA A 676 22.94 19.44 -12.59
N ASP A 677 22.99 18.11 -12.43
CA ASP A 677 23.80 17.44 -11.41
C ASP A 677 25.31 17.54 -11.71
N GLY A 678 25.72 17.53 -12.99
CA GLY A 678 27.13 17.63 -13.37
C GLY A 678 27.98 16.46 -12.83
N GLU A 679 29.07 16.75 -12.12
CA GLU A 679 29.80 15.74 -11.32
C GLU A 679 29.06 15.54 -10.00
N ASP A 680 28.20 14.51 -9.95
CA ASP A 680 27.31 14.16 -8.83
C ASP A 680 27.80 14.63 -7.44
N ASP A 681 27.20 15.71 -6.95
CA ASP A 681 27.49 16.34 -5.66
C ASP A 681 26.71 15.71 -4.48
N GLY A 682 25.90 14.68 -4.75
CA GLY A 682 25.06 14.00 -3.76
C GLY A 682 23.83 14.80 -3.30
N LEU A 683 23.46 15.89 -3.99
CA LEU A 683 22.27 16.71 -3.68
C LEU A 683 21.09 16.40 -4.60
N GLY A 684 19.86 16.52 -4.08
CA GLY A 684 18.64 16.36 -4.86
C GLY A 684 18.18 14.90 -5.07
N LYS A 685 16.89 14.69 -5.42
CA LYS A 685 16.36 13.36 -5.79
C LYS A 685 17.17 12.74 -6.91
N LYS A 686 17.52 11.46 -6.79
CA LYS A 686 18.01 10.67 -7.93
C LYS A 686 16.84 10.17 -8.76
N THR A 687 16.87 10.48 -10.05
CA THR A 687 15.86 10.03 -11.01
C THR A 687 16.42 8.89 -11.85
N LYS A 688 15.52 8.05 -12.39
CA LYS A 688 15.90 6.92 -13.24
C LYS A 688 15.04 6.91 -14.50
N ARG A 689 15.66 6.54 -15.61
CA ARG A 689 14.94 6.18 -16.84
C ARG A 689 14.21 4.86 -16.65
N TRP A 690 13.17 4.62 -17.44
CA TRP A 690 12.61 3.28 -17.54
C TRP A 690 13.63 2.34 -18.20
N ASP A 691 13.89 1.21 -17.54
CA ASP A 691 14.66 0.13 -18.16
C ASP A 691 13.84 -0.56 -19.27
N ARG A 692 14.49 -1.48 -20.00
CA ARG A 692 13.84 -2.21 -21.10
C ARG A 692 12.61 -3.00 -20.63
N LYS A 693 12.62 -3.51 -19.40
CA LYS A 693 11.49 -4.25 -18.84
C LYS A 693 10.32 -3.29 -18.56
N ALA A 694 10.56 -2.14 -17.93
CA ALA A 694 9.54 -1.13 -17.68
C ALA A 694 8.95 -0.56 -18.98
N LEU A 695 9.78 -0.30 -20.00
CA LEU A 695 9.32 0.09 -21.33
C LEU A 695 8.43 -0.98 -21.98
N TRP A 696 8.86 -2.24 -21.92
CA TRP A 696 8.06 -3.36 -22.42
C TRP A 696 6.72 -3.46 -21.68
N ILE A 697 6.72 -3.41 -20.34
CA ILE A 697 5.48 -3.40 -19.53
C ILE A 697 4.58 -2.27 -20.00
N ARG A 698 5.12 -1.06 -20.13
CA ARG A 698 4.36 0.13 -20.52
C ARG A 698 3.73 0.00 -21.91
N GLU A 699 4.45 -0.58 -22.87
CA GLU A 699 3.97 -0.88 -24.21
C GLU A 699 2.80 -1.87 -24.20
N ILE A 700 2.91 -2.92 -23.38
CA ILE A 700 1.90 -3.99 -23.33
C ILE A 700 0.76 -3.74 -22.34
N SER A 701 0.83 -2.69 -21.50
CA SER A 701 -0.12 -2.44 -20.40
C SER A 701 -1.60 -2.58 -20.81
N GLY A 702 -1.98 -2.09 -22.00
CA GLY A 702 -3.36 -2.23 -22.49
C GLY A 702 -3.80 -3.69 -22.69
N LYS A 703 -2.91 -4.55 -23.16
CA LYS A 703 -3.16 -6.00 -23.32
C LYS A 703 -3.24 -6.70 -21.97
N VAL A 704 -2.33 -6.36 -21.04
CA VAL A 704 -2.31 -6.92 -19.68
C VAL A 704 -3.60 -6.56 -18.95
N VAL A 705 -4.01 -5.29 -19.00
CA VAL A 705 -5.27 -4.81 -18.39
C VAL A 705 -6.46 -5.57 -18.97
N ALA A 706 -6.56 -5.70 -20.30
CA ALA A 706 -7.65 -6.41 -20.94
C ALA A 706 -7.70 -7.91 -20.56
N ALA A 707 -6.55 -8.57 -20.48
CA ALA A 707 -6.44 -9.98 -20.09
C ALA A 707 -6.89 -10.20 -18.64
N VAL A 708 -6.41 -9.38 -17.70
CA VAL A 708 -6.74 -9.52 -16.28
C VAL A 708 -8.19 -9.09 -15.99
N ARG A 709 -8.67 -7.99 -16.58
CA ARG A 709 -10.05 -7.52 -16.37
C ARG A 709 -11.10 -8.42 -17.01
N GLY A 710 -10.72 -9.29 -17.95
CA GLY A 710 -11.59 -10.32 -18.50
C GLY A 710 -11.89 -11.47 -17.52
N LEU A 711 -11.13 -11.57 -16.43
CA LEU A 711 -11.33 -12.58 -15.39
C LEU A 711 -12.42 -12.14 -14.40
N ASP A 712 -12.99 -13.10 -13.67
CA ASP A 712 -13.82 -12.81 -12.50
C ASP A 712 -12.98 -12.20 -11.35
N PRO A 713 -13.60 -11.48 -10.40
CA PRO A 713 -12.86 -10.81 -9.32
C PRO A 713 -11.96 -11.73 -8.48
N GLU A 714 -12.42 -12.93 -8.12
CA GLU A 714 -11.62 -13.88 -7.31
C GLU A 714 -10.39 -14.39 -8.06
N ALA A 715 -10.50 -14.55 -9.38
CA ALA A 715 -9.37 -14.90 -10.22
C ALA A 715 -8.37 -13.74 -10.35
N ARG A 716 -8.83 -12.48 -10.43
CA ARG A 716 -7.95 -11.30 -10.49
C ARG A 716 -7.08 -11.16 -9.25
N GLU A 717 -7.62 -11.40 -8.06
CA GLU A 717 -6.87 -11.35 -6.80
C GLU A 717 -5.67 -12.31 -6.76
N LYS A 718 -5.72 -13.39 -7.54
CA LYS A 718 -4.65 -14.40 -7.63
C LYS A 718 -3.55 -14.01 -8.62
N ILE A 719 -3.81 -13.06 -9.53
CA ILE A 719 -2.82 -12.58 -10.49
C ILE A 719 -1.94 -11.55 -9.79
N LYS A 720 -0.71 -11.91 -9.41
CA LYS A 720 0.21 -11.03 -8.67
C LYS A 720 1.35 -10.49 -9.52
N THR A 721 1.68 -11.21 -10.59
CA THR A 721 2.79 -10.94 -11.50
C THR A 721 2.32 -10.87 -12.95
N LEU A 722 3.18 -10.38 -13.85
CA LEU A 722 2.90 -10.36 -15.29
C LEU A 722 2.87 -11.79 -15.85
N GLU A 723 3.70 -12.66 -15.29
CA GLU A 723 3.82 -14.06 -15.61
C GLU A 723 2.53 -14.82 -15.26
N ASP A 724 1.90 -14.52 -14.11
CA ASP A 724 0.58 -15.05 -13.75
C ASP A 724 -0.49 -14.62 -14.77
N ALA A 725 -0.37 -13.41 -15.32
CA ALA A 725 -1.25 -12.90 -16.38
C ALA A 725 -0.91 -13.47 -17.77
N GLY A 726 0.11 -14.32 -17.89
CA GLY A 726 0.54 -14.95 -19.15
C GLY A 726 1.49 -14.09 -19.99
N PHE A 727 2.09 -13.04 -19.43
CA PHE A 727 3.03 -12.16 -20.13
C PHE A 727 4.44 -12.35 -19.59
N TYR A 728 5.34 -12.84 -20.43
CA TYR A 728 6.72 -13.15 -20.08
C TYR A 728 7.65 -12.16 -20.78
N TYR A 729 8.53 -11.52 -20.00
CA TYR A 729 9.60 -10.70 -20.56
C TYR A 729 10.75 -11.61 -20.95
N GLU A 730 11.06 -11.73 -22.24
CA GLU A 730 12.09 -12.66 -22.74
C GLU A 730 13.54 -12.19 -22.51
N GLY A 731 13.75 -11.01 -21.90
CA GLY A 731 15.09 -10.52 -21.58
C GLY A 731 15.97 -10.25 -22.81
N ASP A 732 17.19 -9.79 -22.55
CA ASP A 732 18.16 -9.39 -23.55
C ASP A 732 19.03 -10.57 -24.01
N ASP A 733 18.51 -11.46 -24.86
CA ASP A 733 19.40 -12.25 -25.73
C ASP A 733 19.85 -11.35 -26.90
N VAL A 734 20.92 -10.56 -26.64
CA VAL A 734 22.06 -10.15 -27.51
C VAL A 734 22.82 -8.98 -26.87
#